data_AF-F4SX27-F1
#
_entry.id   AF-F4SX27-F1
#
_cell.length_a   1.000
_cell.length_b   1.000
_cell.length_c   1.000
_cell.angle_alpha   90.00
_cell.angle_beta   90.00
_cell.angle_gamma   90.00
#
_symmetry.space_group_name_H-M   'P 1'
#
loop_
_entity.id
_entity.type
_entity.pdbx_description
1 polymer ?
#
loop_
_entity_poly.entity_id
_entity_poly.type
_entity_poly.pdbx_seq_one_letter_code
_entity_poly.pdbx_strand_id
1 'polypeptide(L)'
;MNSLFASTARGLEELLKTELENLGAVECQVVQGGVHFKGDTRLVYQSLMWSRLASRIMLPLGECKVYSDLDLYLGVQAINWTEMFNPGATFAVHFSGLNDTIRNSQYGAMKVKDAIVDAFTRKNLPRPNVDRDAPDIRVNVWLHKETANIALDLSGDGLHLRGYRDRAGIAPIKETLAAAIVMRSGWQPGTPLLDPMCGSGTLLIEAAMLATDRAPGLHRGRWGFSGWAQHDEAIWQEVKAEAQNRARKGLAEYSSHFYGSDSDARVIQRARTNARLAGIGELITFEVKDVAQLTNPLPKGPYGTVLSNPPYGERLDSEPALIALHSLLGRIMKNQFGGWNLSLFSASPDLLSCLQLRADKQYKAKNGPLDCVQKNYHVAESTPDSKPAMVAEDYANRLRKNLKKFEKWARLEGIECYRLYDADLPEYNVAVDRYADWVVVQEYAPPKTIDAHKARQRLFDIIAATISVLGIAPNKLVLKTRERQKGKNQYQKLGEKGEFLEVTEYNAHLWVNLTDYLDTGLFLDHRIARRMLGQMSKGKDFLNLFSYTGSATVHAGLGGARSTTTVDMSRTYLEWAERNLRLNGLTGRAHRLIQADCLAWLREANEQFDLIFIDPPTFSNSKRMEDAFDVQRDHLALMKDLKRLLRAGGTIMFSNNKRGFRMDLDGLAKLGLKAQEITQKTLSQDFARNRQIHNCWLITAA
;
A
#
# COMPACT_ATOMS: atom_id res chain seq x y z
N MET A 1 -45.04 -7.93 -22.90
CA MET A 1 -43.80 -8.41 -22.25
C MET A 1 -42.65 -7.58 -22.80
N ASN A 2 -41.97 -6.83 -21.95
CA ASN A 2 -40.88 -5.92 -22.29
C ASN A 2 -39.53 -6.65 -22.18
N SER A 3 -38.59 -6.36 -23.08
CA SER A 3 -37.19 -6.80 -22.96
C SER A 3 -36.36 -5.68 -22.38
N LEU A 4 -35.49 -5.98 -21.41
CA LEU A 4 -34.68 -5.01 -20.69
C LEU A 4 -33.21 -5.47 -20.63
N PHE A 5 -32.33 -4.52 -20.32
CA PHE A 5 -30.93 -4.79 -20.04
C PHE A 5 -30.49 -4.06 -18.77
N ALA A 6 -29.95 -4.81 -17.81
CA ALA A 6 -29.37 -4.29 -16.58
C ALA A 6 -27.84 -4.41 -16.63
N SER A 7 -27.14 -3.27 -16.64
CA SER A 7 -25.68 -3.23 -16.58
C SER A 7 -25.16 -3.41 -15.15
N THR A 8 -23.97 -3.99 -14.96
CA THR A 8 -23.30 -4.09 -13.65
C THR A 8 -21.77 -4.12 -13.78
N ALA A 9 -21.08 -4.06 -12.63
CA ALA A 9 -19.63 -4.23 -12.61
C ALA A 9 -19.26 -5.69 -12.91
N ARG A 10 -18.14 -5.89 -13.61
CA ARG A 10 -17.63 -7.23 -13.94
C ARG A 10 -17.46 -8.09 -12.70
N GLY A 11 -17.95 -9.32 -12.75
CA GLY A 11 -17.95 -10.30 -11.67
C GLY A 11 -19.19 -10.25 -10.77
N LEU A 12 -20.17 -9.39 -11.05
CA LEU A 12 -21.44 -9.29 -10.31
C LEU A 12 -22.65 -9.79 -11.12
N GLU A 13 -22.46 -10.21 -12.37
CA GLU A 13 -23.53 -10.52 -13.31
C GLU A 13 -24.44 -11.64 -12.82
N GLU A 14 -23.88 -12.72 -12.27
CA GLU A 14 -24.68 -13.83 -11.72
C GLU A 14 -25.48 -13.42 -10.47
N LEU A 15 -24.91 -12.56 -9.62
CA LEU A 15 -25.66 -12.04 -8.47
C LEU A 15 -26.82 -11.15 -8.93
N LEU A 16 -26.59 -10.30 -9.94
CA LEU A 16 -27.62 -9.46 -10.53
C LEU A 16 -28.72 -10.31 -11.18
N LYS A 17 -28.35 -11.38 -11.89
CA LYS A 17 -29.31 -12.32 -12.47
C LYS A 17 -30.23 -12.89 -11.40
N THR A 18 -29.67 -13.44 -10.32
CA THR A 18 -30.46 -14.00 -9.22
C THR A 18 -31.33 -12.93 -8.54
N GLU A 19 -30.83 -11.70 -8.35
CA GLU A 19 -31.63 -10.58 -7.83
C GLU A 19 -32.84 -10.29 -8.73
N LEU A 20 -32.65 -10.23 -10.05
CA LEU A 20 -33.73 -9.97 -11.01
C LEU A 20 -34.75 -11.11 -11.02
N GLU A 21 -34.31 -12.36 -11.02
CA GLU A 21 -35.20 -13.54 -10.98
C GLU A 21 -36.05 -13.54 -9.70
N ASN A 22 -35.48 -13.18 -8.55
CA ASN A 22 -36.21 -13.04 -7.29
C ASN A 22 -37.27 -11.93 -7.31
N LEU A 23 -37.11 -10.92 -8.17
CA LEU A 23 -38.11 -9.88 -8.39
C LEU A 23 -39.20 -10.28 -9.39
N GLY A 24 -39.07 -11.46 -10.02
CA GLY A 24 -40.00 -12.02 -11.00
C GLY A 24 -39.53 -11.91 -12.45
N ALA A 25 -38.29 -11.49 -12.71
CA ALA A 25 -37.75 -11.41 -14.06
C ALA A 25 -37.63 -12.79 -14.71
N VAL A 26 -37.97 -12.87 -15.99
CA VAL A 26 -37.92 -14.11 -16.77
C VAL A 26 -36.92 -14.00 -17.91
N GLU A 27 -36.50 -15.15 -18.44
CA GLU A 27 -35.53 -15.25 -19.55
C GLU A 27 -34.22 -14.48 -19.29
N CYS A 28 -33.71 -14.55 -18.05
CA CYS A 28 -32.51 -13.82 -17.67
C CYS A 28 -31.25 -14.42 -18.28
N GLN A 29 -30.57 -13.65 -19.13
CA GLN A 29 -29.35 -14.04 -19.84
C GLN A 29 -28.18 -13.15 -19.42
N VAL A 30 -27.19 -13.75 -18.78
CA VAL A 30 -25.95 -13.06 -18.40
C VAL A 30 -25.10 -12.82 -19.64
N VAL A 31 -24.62 -11.58 -19.77
CA VAL A 31 -23.61 -11.16 -20.73
C VAL A 31 -22.50 -10.44 -19.98
N GLN A 32 -21.35 -10.22 -20.61
CA GLN A 32 -20.26 -9.53 -19.93
C GLN A 32 -20.69 -8.11 -19.51
N GLY A 33 -20.67 -7.82 -18.20
CA GLY A 33 -21.06 -6.53 -17.64
C GLY A 33 -22.57 -6.27 -17.56
N GLY A 34 -23.43 -7.29 -17.69
CA GLY A 34 -24.87 -7.10 -17.50
C GLY A 34 -25.75 -8.34 -17.68
N VAL A 35 -27.05 -8.14 -17.61
CA VAL A 35 -28.08 -9.18 -17.73
C VAL A 35 -29.21 -8.66 -18.61
N HIS A 36 -29.52 -9.38 -19.69
CA HIS A 36 -30.78 -9.21 -20.42
C HIS A 36 -31.89 -9.96 -19.69
N PHE A 37 -33.08 -9.36 -19.58
CA PHE A 37 -34.22 -10.00 -18.92
C PHE A 37 -35.53 -9.50 -19.51
N LYS A 38 -36.63 -10.20 -19.22
CA LYS A 38 -37.98 -9.81 -19.66
C LYS A 38 -38.93 -9.68 -18.49
N GLY A 39 -39.95 -8.85 -18.67
CA GLY A 39 -40.98 -8.59 -17.66
C GLY A 39 -42.18 -7.83 -18.18
N ASP A 40 -43.29 -7.85 -17.45
CA ASP A 40 -44.37 -6.91 -17.67
C ASP A 40 -43.95 -5.48 -17.26
N THR A 41 -44.81 -4.49 -17.49
CA THR A 41 -44.49 -3.09 -17.17
C THR A 41 -44.31 -2.87 -15.67
N ARG A 42 -45.04 -3.59 -14.82
CA ARG A 42 -44.86 -3.53 -13.36
C ARG A 42 -43.45 -3.99 -12.96
N LEU A 43 -42.96 -5.06 -13.56
CA LEU A 43 -41.61 -5.57 -13.31
C LEU A 43 -40.52 -4.61 -13.79
N VAL A 44 -40.76 -3.79 -14.84
CA VAL A 44 -39.84 -2.70 -15.21
C VAL A 44 -39.61 -1.77 -14.03
N TYR A 45 -40.69 -1.22 -13.46
CA TYR A 45 -40.62 -0.34 -12.30
C TYR A 45 -40.10 -1.04 -11.05
N GLN A 46 -40.50 -2.30 -10.82
CA GLN A 46 -40.04 -3.09 -9.69
C GLN A 46 -38.51 -3.31 -9.75
N SER A 47 -37.97 -3.65 -10.92
CA SER A 47 -36.52 -3.82 -11.10
C SER A 47 -35.74 -2.52 -10.86
N LEU A 48 -36.27 -1.38 -11.30
CA LEU A 48 -35.71 -0.04 -11.05
C LEU A 48 -35.72 0.32 -9.56
N MET A 49 -36.83 0.06 -8.87
CA MET A 49 -36.99 0.35 -7.45
C MET A 49 -36.11 -0.55 -6.57
N TRP A 50 -36.00 -1.84 -6.91
CA TRP A 50 -35.49 -2.87 -6.01
C TRP A 50 -34.08 -3.37 -6.31
N SER A 51 -33.55 -3.23 -7.53
CA SER A 51 -32.21 -3.75 -7.83
C SER A 51 -31.13 -2.98 -7.08
N ARG A 52 -30.39 -3.68 -6.22
CA ARG A 52 -29.23 -3.16 -5.49
C ARG A 52 -27.95 -3.31 -6.32
N LEU A 53 -27.91 -4.23 -7.27
CA LEU A 53 -26.70 -4.60 -8.00
C LEU A 53 -26.58 -3.96 -9.38
N ALA A 54 -27.69 -3.56 -9.99
CA ALA A 54 -27.65 -2.89 -11.29
C ALA A 54 -26.99 -1.51 -11.17
N SER A 55 -26.14 -1.19 -12.14
CA SER A 55 -25.60 0.15 -12.33
C SER A 55 -26.60 1.05 -13.05
N ARG A 56 -27.25 0.50 -14.08
CA ARG A 56 -28.31 1.12 -14.90
C ARG A 56 -29.19 0.03 -15.48
N ILE A 57 -30.49 0.26 -15.54
CA ILE A 57 -31.49 -0.54 -16.24
C ILE A 57 -32.01 0.27 -17.43
N MET A 58 -32.03 -0.38 -18.59
CA MET A 58 -32.32 0.24 -19.88
C MET A 58 -33.37 -0.59 -20.64
N LEU A 59 -34.13 0.09 -21.49
CA LEU A 59 -35.09 -0.48 -22.43
C LEU A 59 -34.50 -0.43 -23.85
N PRO A 60 -34.02 -1.55 -24.42
CA PRO A 60 -33.59 -1.61 -25.81
C PRO A 60 -34.72 -1.18 -26.76
N LEU A 61 -34.42 -0.24 -27.65
CA LEU A 61 -35.37 0.32 -28.63
C LEU A 61 -35.15 -0.25 -30.03
N GLY A 62 -33.92 -0.67 -30.33
CA GLY A 62 -33.56 -1.27 -31.60
C GLY A 62 -32.05 -1.44 -31.76
N GLU A 63 -31.67 -2.14 -32.81
CA GLU A 63 -30.28 -2.30 -33.22
C GLU A 63 -30.13 -2.11 -34.73
N CYS A 64 -28.97 -1.65 -35.17
CA CYS A 64 -28.65 -1.51 -36.60
C CYS A 64 -27.17 -1.77 -36.85
N LYS A 65 -26.83 -2.21 -38.06
CA LYS A 65 -25.43 -2.32 -38.49
C LYS A 65 -24.93 -0.95 -38.97
N VAL A 66 -23.69 -0.61 -38.67
CA VAL A 66 -23.11 0.72 -38.94
C VAL A 66 -21.83 0.60 -39.77
N TYR A 67 -21.96 0.72 -41.09
CA TYR A 67 -20.83 0.76 -42.03
C TYR A 67 -20.59 2.15 -42.62
N SER A 68 -21.49 3.10 -42.31
CA SER A 68 -21.43 4.50 -42.70
C SER A 68 -22.19 5.39 -41.71
N ASP A 69 -21.93 6.70 -41.75
CA ASP A 69 -22.71 7.68 -40.97
C ASP A 69 -24.22 7.61 -41.29
N LEU A 70 -24.55 7.29 -42.55
CA LEU A 70 -25.93 7.18 -43.02
C LEU A 70 -26.65 6.00 -42.37
N ASP A 71 -25.97 4.87 -42.19
CA ASP A 71 -26.56 3.69 -41.55
C ASP A 71 -26.96 3.98 -40.11
N LEU A 72 -26.08 4.64 -39.35
CA LEU A 72 -26.38 5.05 -37.98
C LEU A 72 -27.54 6.05 -37.95
N TYR A 73 -27.54 7.03 -38.86
CA TYR A 73 -28.59 8.03 -38.95
C TYR A 73 -29.96 7.40 -39.27
N LEU A 74 -30.03 6.53 -40.27
CA LEU A 74 -31.27 5.82 -40.64
C LEU A 74 -31.74 4.87 -39.54
N GLY A 75 -30.82 4.12 -38.93
CA GLY A 75 -31.12 3.23 -37.81
C GLY A 75 -31.70 3.96 -36.61
N VAL A 76 -31.17 5.15 -36.29
CA VAL A 76 -31.74 6.01 -35.23
C VAL A 76 -33.11 6.53 -35.64
N GLN A 77 -33.32 6.96 -36.89
CA GLN A 77 -34.61 7.49 -37.34
C GLN A 77 -35.72 6.45 -37.46
N ALA A 78 -35.39 5.16 -37.52
CA ALA A 78 -36.38 4.09 -37.49
C ALA A 78 -37.18 4.06 -36.17
N ILE A 79 -36.64 4.62 -35.09
CA ILE A 79 -37.32 4.75 -33.80
C ILE A 79 -38.24 5.98 -33.83
N ASN A 80 -39.49 5.82 -33.37
CA ASN A 80 -40.49 6.90 -33.40
C ASN A 80 -40.32 7.90 -32.24
N TRP A 81 -39.22 8.66 -32.25
CA TRP A 81 -38.85 9.59 -31.18
C TRP A 81 -39.93 10.63 -30.85
N THR A 82 -40.68 11.09 -31.86
CA THR A 82 -41.72 12.11 -31.70
C THR A 82 -42.91 11.65 -30.86
N GLU A 83 -43.14 10.35 -30.79
CA GLU A 83 -44.18 9.75 -29.92
C GLU A 83 -43.62 9.29 -28.57
N MET A 84 -42.29 9.19 -28.43
CA MET A 84 -41.66 8.76 -27.18
C MET A 84 -41.40 9.90 -26.20
N PHE A 85 -41.25 11.14 -26.69
CA PHE A 85 -40.93 12.29 -25.85
C PHE A 85 -42.21 12.96 -25.37
N ASN A 86 -42.30 13.22 -24.08
CA ASN A 86 -43.28 14.16 -23.57
C ASN A 86 -42.99 15.57 -24.13
N PRO A 87 -44.03 16.40 -24.38
CA PRO A 87 -43.83 17.77 -24.81
C PRO A 87 -42.89 18.54 -23.87
N GLY A 88 -41.85 19.15 -24.42
CA GLY A 88 -40.86 19.93 -23.67
C GLY A 88 -39.75 19.12 -22.99
N ALA A 89 -39.75 17.78 -23.09
CA ALA A 89 -38.71 16.94 -22.50
C ALA A 89 -37.32 17.27 -23.07
N THR A 90 -36.34 17.41 -22.17
CA THR A 90 -34.93 17.53 -22.54
C THR A 90 -34.32 16.15 -22.77
N PHE A 91 -33.22 16.07 -23.53
CA PHE A 91 -32.52 14.80 -23.72
C PHE A 91 -31.01 14.89 -23.79
N ALA A 92 -30.35 13.76 -23.59
CA ALA A 92 -28.94 13.59 -23.88
C ALA A 92 -28.66 12.22 -24.49
N VAL A 93 -27.61 12.16 -25.30
CA VAL A 93 -27.09 10.91 -25.87
C VAL A 93 -25.77 10.56 -25.21
N HIS A 94 -25.66 9.33 -24.72
CA HIS A 94 -24.39 8.75 -24.32
C HIS A 94 -24.02 7.63 -25.29
N PHE A 95 -22.85 7.74 -25.91
CA PHE A 95 -22.36 6.77 -26.88
C PHE A 95 -21.10 6.09 -26.34
N SER A 96 -21.06 4.76 -26.43
CA SER A 96 -19.92 3.95 -26.02
C SER A 96 -19.58 2.92 -27.09
N GLY A 97 -18.28 2.65 -27.27
CA GLY A 97 -17.79 1.77 -28.34
C GLY A 97 -17.37 2.54 -29.59
N LEU A 98 -16.60 1.87 -30.46
CA LEU A 98 -16.01 2.43 -31.67
C LEU A 98 -15.93 1.33 -32.73
N ASN A 99 -15.92 1.73 -34.01
CA ASN A 99 -15.60 0.88 -35.15
C ASN A 99 -14.88 1.70 -36.24
N ASP A 100 -14.72 1.14 -37.44
CA ASP A 100 -14.01 1.78 -38.55
C ASP A 100 -14.68 3.08 -39.02
N THR A 101 -16.00 3.19 -38.86
CA THR A 101 -16.78 4.38 -39.21
C THR A 101 -16.81 5.38 -38.05
N ILE A 102 -17.33 4.97 -36.90
CA ILE A 102 -17.45 5.80 -35.69
C ILE A 102 -16.18 5.66 -34.87
N ARG A 103 -15.16 6.44 -35.24
CA ARG A 103 -13.82 6.43 -34.63
C ARG A 103 -13.70 7.28 -33.37
N ASN A 104 -14.74 8.04 -33.02
CA ASN A 104 -14.80 8.86 -31.82
C ASN A 104 -16.21 8.79 -31.20
N SER A 105 -16.31 8.51 -29.90
CA SER A 105 -17.60 8.34 -29.22
C SER A 105 -18.40 9.64 -29.11
N GLN A 106 -17.74 10.80 -28.96
CA GLN A 106 -18.42 12.10 -28.97
C GLN A 106 -19.02 12.40 -30.35
N TYR A 107 -18.33 11.99 -31.42
CA TYR A 107 -18.85 12.08 -32.78
C TYR A 107 -20.09 11.20 -32.97
N GLY A 108 -20.05 9.95 -32.52
CA GLY A 108 -21.22 9.06 -32.55
C GLY A 108 -22.41 9.63 -31.78
N ALA A 109 -22.17 10.15 -30.57
CA ALA A 109 -23.21 10.81 -29.77
C ALA A 109 -23.83 12.03 -30.48
N MET A 110 -23.00 12.84 -31.15
CA MET A 110 -23.46 13.98 -31.94
C MET A 110 -24.37 13.57 -33.08
N LYS A 111 -23.98 12.55 -33.86
CA LYS A 111 -24.76 12.04 -35.00
C LYS A 111 -26.13 11.48 -34.60
N VAL A 112 -26.16 10.70 -33.52
CA VAL A 112 -27.43 10.20 -32.96
C VAL A 112 -28.32 11.36 -32.50
N LYS A 113 -27.74 12.35 -31.81
CA LYS A 113 -28.46 13.56 -31.36
C LYS A 113 -29.03 14.35 -32.55
N ASP A 114 -28.27 14.52 -33.63
CA ASP A 114 -28.76 15.19 -34.85
C ASP A 114 -29.90 14.39 -35.49
N ALA A 115 -29.77 13.07 -35.62
CA ALA A 115 -30.83 12.20 -36.16
C ALA A 115 -32.14 12.26 -35.38
N ILE A 116 -32.06 12.33 -34.04
CA ILE A 116 -33.23 12.51 -33.16
C ILE A 116 -33.87 13.88 -33.40
N VAL A 117 -33.09 14.97 -33.41
CA VAL A 117 -33.59 16.33 -33.68
C VAL A 117 -34.27 16.43 -35.04
N ASP A 118 -33.70 15.81 -36.06
CA ASP A 118 -34.24 15.84 -37.42
C ASP A 118 -35.56 15.08 -37.52
N ALA A 119 -35.81 14.07 -36.67
CA ALA A 119 -37.10 13.38 -36.61
C ALA A 119 -38.25 14.32 -36.20
N PHE A 120 -37.99 15.30 -35.33
CA PHE A 120 -38.97 16.34 -34.97
C PHE A 120 -39.11 17.39 -36.08
N THR A 121 -37.98 17.86 -36.61
CA THR A 121 -37.93 18.90 -37.64
C THR A 121 -38.68 18.47 -38.90
N ARG A 122 -38.51 17.22 -39.34
CA ARG A 122 -39.19 16.65 -40.52
C ARG A 122 -40.71 16.54 -40.37
N LYS A 123 -41.21 16.46 -39.13
CA LYS A 123 -42.65 16.46 -38.82
C LYS A 123 -43.18 17.84 -38.42
N ASN A 124 -42.40 18.90 -38.64
CA ASN A 124 -42.72 20.28 -38.23
C ASN A 124 -43.04 20.43 -36.73
N LEU A 125 -42.43 19.60 -35.88
CA LEU A 125 -42.56 19.67 -34.42
C LEU A 125 -41.44 20.52 -33.79
N PRO A 126 -41.68 21.11 -32.61
CA PRO A 126 -40.63 21.83 -31.88
C PRO A 126 -39.42 20.95 -31.62
N ARG A 127 -38.22 21.50 -31.87
CA ARG A 127 -36.95 20.82 -31.64
C ARG A 127 -36.75 20.54 -30.14
N PRO A 128 -36.44 19.30 -29.73
CA PRO A 128 -36.11 19.00 -28.34
C PRO A 128 -34.76 19.61 -27.93
N ASN A 129 -34.68 20.09 -26.68
CA ASN A 129 -33.48 20.71 -26.12
C ASN A 129 -32.55 19.66 -25.50
N VAL A 130 -31.24 19.91 -25.56
CA VAL A 130 -30.23 19.03 -24.96
C VAL A 130 -29.82 19.56 -23.59
N ASP A 131 -29.98 18.73 -22.57
CA ASP A 131 -29.44 18.97 -21.22
C ASP A 131 -28.49 17.81 -20.87
N ARG A 132 -27.21 18.11 -20.67
CA ARG A 132 -26.19 17.08 -20.37
C ARG A 132 -26.11 16.72 -18.90
N ASP A 133 -26.50 17.62 -18.02
CA ASP A 133 -26.38 17.44 -16.58
C ASP A 133 -27.59 16.70 -16.04
N ALA A 134 -28.76 17.04 -16.60
CA ALA A 134 -30.05 16.67 -16.06
C ALA A 134 -31.08 16.37 -17.18
N PRO A 135 -30.84 15.43 -18.11
CA PRO A 135 -31.80 15.09 -19.18
C PRO A 135 -33.03 14.33 -18.67
N ASP A 136 -34.20 14.66 -19.20
CA ASP A 136 -35.44 13.91 -18.95
C ASP A 136 -35.48 12.58 -19.70
N ILE A 137 -34.90 12.56 -20.89
CA ILE A 137 -34.67 11.38 -21.72
C ILE A 137 -33.18 11.18 -21.91
N ARG A 138 -32.65 10.04 -21.44
CA ARG A 138 -31.28 9.65 -21.72
C ARG A 138 -31.26 8.47 -22.69
N VAL A 139 -30.65 8.67 -23.86
CA VAL A 139 -30.47 7.63 -24.87
C VAL A 139 -29.04 7.09 -24.77
N ASN A 140 -28.91 5.80 -24.52
CA ASN A 140 -27.62 5.11 -24.54
C ASN A 140 -27.46 4.36 -25.85
N VAL A 141 -26.34 4.55 -26.52
CA VAL A 141 -25.95 3.80 -27.72
C VAL A 141 -24.68 3.03 -27.43
N TRP A 142 -24.73 1.71 -27.58
CA TRP A 142 -23.57 0.83 -27.45
C TRP A 142 -23.21 0.22 -28.79
N LEU A 143 -22.07 0.62 -29.33
CA LEU A 143 -21.52 0.08 -30.55
C LEU A 143 -20.53 -1.04 -30.23
N HIS A 144 -20.84 -2.25 -30.69
CA HIS A 144 -19.95 -3.40 -30.56
C HIS A 144 -19.77 -4.08 -31.91
N LYS A 145 -18.51 -4.15 -32.37
CA LYS A 145 -18.19 -4.52 -33.75
C LYS A 145 -18.97 -3.59 -34.68
N GLU A 146 -19.80 -4.14 -35.56
CA GLU A 146 -20.58 -3.36 -36.51
C GLU A 146 -22.00 -3.06 -36.06
N THR A 147 -22.43 -3.48 -34.87
CA THR A 147 -23.83 -3.32 -34.43
C THR A 147 -23.95 -2.24 -33.36
N ALA A 148 -24.76 -1.21 -33.64
CA ALA A 148 -25.16 -0.19 -32.68
C ALA A 148 -26.50 -0.58 -32.03
N ASN A 149 -26.47 -0.76 -30.71
CA ASN A 149 -27.65 -1.01 -29.88
C ASN A 149 -28.12 0.30 -29.27
N ILE A 150 -29.37 0.68 -29.51
CA ILE A 150 -29.97 1.94 -29.02
C ILE A 150 -30.96 1.60 -27.91
N ALA A 151 -30.82 2.22 -26.76
CA ALA A 151 -31.68 1.97 -25.60
C ALA A 151 -32.05 3.27 -24.86
N LEU A 152 -33.26 3.28 -24.30
CA LEU A 152 -33.69 4.30 -23.34
C LEU A 152 -33.16 3.94 -21.94
N ASP A 153 -32.48 4.87 -21.29
CA ASP A 153 -32.01 4.70 -19.92
C ASP A 153 -33.10 5.10 -18.92
N LEU A 154 -33.73 4.09 -18.32
CA LEU A 154 -34.84 4.29 -17.39
C LEU A 154 -34.36 4.72 -15.99
N SER A 155 -33.06 4.56 -15.70
CA SER A 155 -32.49 4.87 -14.38
C SER A 155 -32.26 6.38 -14.21
N GLY A 156 -31.91 7.08 -15.29
CA GLY A 156 -31.52 8.50 -15.24
C GLY A 156 -30.12 8.66 -14.66
N ASP A 157 -30.02 8.97 -13.38
CA ASP A 157 -28.75 8.86 -12.64
C ASP A 157 -28.37 7.39 -12.41
N GLY A 158 -27.08 7.11 -12.20
CA GLY A 158 -26.63 5.75 -11.90
C GLY A 158 -27.34 5.21 -10.64
N LEU A 159 -27.77 3.95 -10.65
CA LEU A 159 -28.59 3.37 -9.59
C LEU A 159 -27.86 3.26 -8.24
N HIS A 160 -26.52 3.26 -8.24
CA HIS A 160 -25.71 3.36 -7.02
C HIS A 160 -26.02 4.62 -6.17
N LEU A 161 -26.48 5.71 -6.79
CA LEU A 161 -26.91 6.90 -6.06
C LEU A 161 -28.30 6.65 -5.45
N ARG A 162 -28.34 6.23 -4.19
CA ARG A 162 -29.60 5.89 -3.49
C ARG A 162 -30.36 7.10 -2.95
N GLY A 163 -29.73 8.28 -2.97
CA GLY A 163 -30.28 9.53 -2.41
C GLY A 163 -29.79 9.88 -1.01
N TYR A 164 -28.92 9.08 -0.39
CA TYR A 164 -28.40 9.35 0.96
C TYR A 164 -27.01 9.99 1.02
N ARG A 165 -26.31 10.10 -0.12
CA ARG A 165 -24.94 10.60 -0.20
C ARG A 165 -24.81 11.65 -1.29
N ASP A 166 -24.17 12.76 -0.97
CA ASP A 166 -23.72 13.73 -1.98
C ASP A 166 -22.57 13.19 -2.83
N ARG A 167 -22.37 13.75 -4.03
CA ARG A 167 -21.32 13.35 -4.98
C ARG A 167 -19.96 13.25 -4.26
N ALA A 168 -19.31 12.09 -4.41
CA ALA A 168 -18.44 11.54 -3.39
C ALA A 168 -17.02 12.16 -3.29
N GLY A 169 -16.39 11.97 -2.11
CA GLY A 169 -14.97 12.30 -1.89
C GLY A 169 -13.99 11.29 -2.50
N ILE A 170 -12.73 11.29 -2.05
CA ILE A 170 -11.64 10.49 -2.64
C ILE A 170 -11.88 8.98 -2.40
N ALA A 171 -12.10 8.23 -3.49
CA ALA A 171 -12.07 6.76 -3.61
C ALA A 171 -12.96 5.88 -2.68
N PRO A 172 -14.28 6.13 -2.55
CA PRO A 172 -15.19 5.25 -1.82
C PRO A 172 -15.65 4.03 -2.64
N ILE A 173 -16.01 2.94 -1.95
CA ILE A 173 -16.71 1.80 -2.54
C ILE A 173 -18.07 2.29 -3.07
N LYS A 174 -18.43 1.91 -4.32
CA LYS A 174 -19.76 2.16 -4.88
C LYS A 174 -20.81 1.34 -4.13
N GLU A 175 -21.99 1.91 -3.94
CA GLU A 175 -23.13 1.34 -3.22
C GLU A 175 -23.54 -0.03 -3.80
N THR A 176 -23.50 -0.19 -5.13
CA THR A 176 -23.78 -1.48 -5.79
C THR A 176 -22.74 -2.55 -5.45
N LEU A 177 -21.46 -2.18 -5.35
CA LEU A 177 -20.40 -3.09 -4.93
C LEU A 177 -20.48 -3.38 -3.43
N ALA A 178 -20.84 -2.39 -2.60
CA ALA A 178 -21.06 -2.57 -1.18
C ALA A 178 -22.21 -3.55 -0.90
N ALA A 179 -23.33 -3.44 -1.60
CA ALA A 179 -24.43 -4.41 -1.51
C ALA A 179 -23.96 -5.83 -1.88
N ALA A 180 -23.17 -5.97 -2.95
CA ALA A 180 -22.59 -7.26 -3.34
C ALA A 180 -21.63 -7.84 -2.28
N ILE A 181 -20.81 -6.98 -1.65
CA ILE A 181 -19.91 -7.38 -0.56
C ILE A 181 -20.74 -7.90 0.63
N VAL A 182 -21.80 -7.21 1.02
CA VAL A 182 -22.70 -7.65 2.10
C VAL A 182 -23.31 -9.01 1.75
N MET A 183 -23.87 -9.18 0.56
CA MET A 183 -24.47 -10.46 0.11
C MET A 183 -23.45 -11.62 0.13
N ARG A 184 -22.19 -11.36 -0.21
CA ARG A 184 -21.11 -12.36 -0.23
C ARG A 184 -20.46 -12.60 1.13
N SER A 185 -20.73 -11.77 2.14
CA SER A 185 -20.04 -11.80 3.43
C SER A 185 -20.37 -13.02 4.30
N GLY A 186 -21.45 -13.74 3.98
CA GLY A 186 -22.00 -14.79 4.84
C GLY A 186 -22.78 -14.27 6.04
N TRP A 187 -22.90 -12.94 6.20
CA TRP A 187 -23.77 -12.33 7.19
C TRP A 187 -25.23 -12.73 6.98
N GLN A 188 -25.91 -13.00 8.10
CA GLN A 188 -27.32 -13.35 8.15
C GLN A 188 -28.11 -12.13 8.63
N PRO A 189 -29.02 -11.55 7.83
CA PRO A 189 -29.92 -10.50 8.28
C PRO A 189 -30.63 -10.88 9.58
N GLY A 190 -30.70 -9.94 10.54
CA GLY A 190 -31.21 -10.21 11.90
C GLY A 190 -30.13 -10.59 12.92
N THR A 191 -28.90 -10.85 12.50
CA THR A 191 -27.73 -10.97 13.40
C THR A 191 -26.91 -9.68 13.43
N PRO A 192 -26.16 -9.41 14.52
CA PRO A 192 -25.34 -8.21 14.62
C PRO A 192 -24.33 -8.08 13.46
N LEU A 193 -24.15 -6.87 12.94
CA LEU A 193 -23.14 -6.57 11.93
C LEU A 193 -22.26 -5.42 12.42
N LEU A 194 -20.94 -5.62 12.39
CA LEU A 194 -19.97 -4.65 12.88
C LEU A 194 -18.92 -4.33 11.81
N ASP A 195 -18.61 -3.06 11.58
CA ASP A 195 -17.50 -2.59 10.76
C ASP A 195 -16.60 -1.65 11.58
N PRO A 196 -15.37 -2.07 11.98
CA PRO A 196 -14.52 -1.28 12.85
C PRO A 196 -13.66 -0.25 12.10
N MET A 197 -13.75 -0.19 10.77
CA MET A 197 -13.06 0.75 9.88
C MET A 197 -14.04 1.22 8.79
N CYS A 198 -15.19 1.72 9.25
CA CYS A 198 -16.38 1.85 8.42
C CYS A 198 -16.37 3.03 7.44
N GLY A 199 -15.42 3.96 7.56
CA GLY A 199 -15.32 5.12 6.69
C GLY A 199 -16.63 5.92 6.63
N SER A 200 -17.21 6.04 5.44
CA SER A 200 -18.50 6.73 5.22
C SER A 200 -19.74 5.90 5.58
N GLY A 201 -19.57 4.71 6.16
CA GLY A 201 -20.64 3.82 6.62
C GLY A 201 -21.35 3.01 5.53
N THR A 202 -20.89 3.07 4.27
CA THR A 202 -21.62 2.53 3.11
C THR A 202 -21.93 1.03 3.21
N LEU A 203 -21.01 0.20 3.74
CA LEU A 203 -21.26 -1.23 3.93
C LEU A 203 -22.42 -1.48 4.91
N LEU A 204 -22.41 -0.79 6.06
CA LEU A 204 -23.46 -0.91 7.08
C LEU A 204 -24.79 -0.34 6.59
N ILE A 205 -24.78 0.75 5.83
CA ILE A 205 -26.00 1.36 5.28
C ILE A 205 -26.66 0.42 4.27
N GLU A 206 -25.92 -0.13 3.30
CA GLU A 206 -26.49 -1.09 2.34
C GLU A 206 -26.97 -2.37 3.05
N ALA A 207 -26.27 -2.83 4.09
CA ALA A 207 -26.70 -3.98 4.89
C ALA A 207 -27.99 -3.71 5.67
N ALA A 208 -28.10 -2.55 6.34
CA ALA A 208 -29.30 -2.15 7.05
C ALA A 208 -30.49 -1.98 6.10
N MET A 209 -30.29 -1.36 4.95
CA MET A 209 -31.32 -1.25 3.92
C MET A 209 -31.76 -2.60 3.36
N LEU A 210 -30.83 -3.56 3.22
CA LEU A 210 -31.15 -4.92 2.79
C LEU A 210 -31.97 -5.67 3.85
N ALA A 211 -31.53 -5.64 5.11
CA ALA A 211 -32.16 -6.35 6.20
C ALA A 211 -33.55 -5.82 6.60
N THR A 212 -33.81 -4.54 6.37
CA THR A 212 -35.10 -3.89 6.68
C THR A 212 -36.04 -3.80 5.47
N ASP A 213 -35.76 -4.59 4.42
CA ASP A 213 -36.52 -4.61 3.17
C ASP A 213 -36.74 -3.22 2.56
N ARG A 214 -35.72 -2.36 2.68
CA ARG A 214 -35.77 -0.96 2.24
C ARG A 214 -35.20 -0.85 0.83
N ALA A 215 -36.07 -0.50 -0.13
CA ALA A 215 -35.71 -0.44 -1.53
C ALA A 215 -34.58 0.58 -1.81
N PRO A 216 -33.56 0.25 -2.63
CA PRO A 216 -32.49 1.17 -3.01
C PRO A 216 -33.00 2.41 -3.77
N GLY A 217 -34.15 2.29 -4.45
CA GLY A 217 -34.78 3.39 -5.17
C GLY A 217 -35.64 4.33 -4.34
N LEU A 218 -35.90 4.02 -3.06
CA LEU A 218 -36.94 4.68 -2.26
C LEU A 218 -36.73 6.20 -2.10
N HIS A 219 -35.48 6.63 -1.92
CA HIS A 219 -35.11 8.04 -1.67
C HIS A 219 -34.49 8.72 -2.89
N ARG A 220 -34.55 8.08 -4.06
CA ARG A 220 -34.06 8.70 -5.30
C ARG A 220 -34.99 9.83 -5.73
N GLY A 221 -34.41 11.01 -5.95
CA GLY A 221 -35.16 12.21 -6.37
C GLY A 221 -35.52 12.23 -7.87
N ARG A 222 -34.89 11.41 -8.71
CA ARG A 222 -35.08 11.43 -10.17
C ARG A 222 -34.93 10.06 -10.82
N TRP A 223 -35.64 9.88 -11.93
CA TRP A 223 -35.61 8.72 -12.82
C TRP A 223 -35.55 9.11 -14.29
N GLY A 224 -35.16 8.18 -15.16
CA GLY A 224 -35.00 8.41 -16.60
C GLY A 224 -36.26 8.14 -17.44
N PHE A 225 -37.36 7.74 -16.80
CA PHE A 225 -38.65 7.51 -17.46
C PHE A 225 -39.61 8.70 -17.38
N SER A 226 -39.30 9.76 -16.61
CA SER A 226 -40.23 10.88 -16.40
C SER A 226 -40.52 11.70 -17.66
N GLY A 227 -39.57 11.77 -18.60
CA GLY A 227 -39.76 12.42 -19.90
C GLY A 227 -40.36 11.52 -20.98
N TRP A 228 -40.63 10.25 -20.67
CA TRP A 228 -41.04 9.22 -21.63
C TRP A 228 -42.56 9.08 -21.70
N ALA A 229 -43.12 9.16 -22.90
CA ALA A 229 -44.56 9.20 -23.11
C ALA A 229 -45.29 7.89 -22.80
N GLN A 230 -44.60 6.74 -22.87
CA GLN A 230 -45.18 5.44 -22.50
C GLN A 230 -44.99 5.11 -21.01
N HIS A 231 -44.57 6.09 -20.20
CA HIS A 231 -44.52 5.96 -18.75
C HIS A 231 -45.93 5.77 -18.17
N ASP A 232 -46.11 4.73 -17.37
CA ASP A 232 -47.34 4.43 -16.64
C ASP A 232 -47.22 4.91 -15.19
N GLU A 233 -47.80 6.08 -14.91
CA GLU A 233 -47.77 6.68 -13.58
C GLU A 233 -48.56 5.88 -12.54
N ALA A 234 -49.64 5.19 -12.94
CA ALA A 234 -50.46 4.42 -12.00
C ALA A 234 -49.67 3.23 -11.45
N ILE A 235 -49.05 2.43 -12.34
CA ILE A 235 -48.21 1.29 -11.95
C ILE A 235 -47.01 1.77 -11.11
N TRP A 236 -46.40 2.90 -11.47
CA TRP A 236 -45.30 3.46 -10.71
C TRP A 236 -45.69 3.85 -9.28
N GLN A 237 -46.86 4.48 -9.10
CA GLN A 237 -47.35 4.85 -7.76
C GLN A 237 -47.67 3.61 -6.92
N GLU A 238 -48.19 2.54 -7.50
CA GLU A 238 -48.37 1.26 -6.82
C GLU A 238 -47.04 0.69 -6.31
N VAL A 239 -46.01 0.64 -7.16
CA VAL A 239 -44.65 0.17 -6.80
C VAL A 239 -44.03 1.03 -5.70
N LYS A 240 -44.21 2.36 -5.75
CA LYS A 240 -43.74 3.27 -4.69
C LYS A 240 -44.48 3.02 -3.37
N ALA A 241 -45.79 2.86 -3.40
CA ALA A 241 -46.59 2.61 -2.21
C ALA A 241 -46.20 1.26 -1.56
N GLU A 242 -45.98 0.23 -2.37
CA GLU A 242 -45.47 -1.07 -1.91
C GLU A 242 -44.10 -0.91 -1.23
N ALA A 243 -43.15 -0.20 -1.86
CA ALA A 243 -41.82 0.03 -1.31
C ALA A 243 -41.86 0.83 0.01
N GLN A 244 -42.74 1.83 0.12
CA GLN A 244 -42.94 2.59 1.36
C GLN A 244 -43.48 1.70 2.49
N ASN A 245 -44.48 0.87 2.20
CA ASN A 245 -45.07 -0.02 3.20
C ASN A 245 -44.08 -1.08 3.70
N ARG A 246 -43.35 -1.71 2.77
CA ARG A 246 -42.30 -2.69 3.09
C ARG A 246 -41.18 -2.07 3.93
N ALA A 247 -40.72 -0.88 3.55
CA ALA A 247 -39.68 -0.16 4.29
C ALA A 247 -40.11 0.25 5.71
N ARG A 248 -41.37 0.66 5.92
CA ARG A 248 -41.89 0.98 7.26
C ARG A 248 -42.00 -0.28 8.13
N LYS A 249 -42.55 -1.36 7.57
CA LYS A 249 -42.72 -2.63 8.25
C LYS A 249 -41.37 -3.22 8.65
N GLY A 250 -40.43 -3.34 7.71
CA GLY A 250 -39.11 -3.91 7.96
C GLY A 250 -38.28 -3.09 8.95
N LEU A 251 -38.42 -1.76 8.98
CA LEU A 251 -37.78 -0.93 10.00
C LEU A 251 -38.36 -1.20 11.40
N ALA A 252 -39.70 -1.25 11.52
CA ALA A 252 -40.38 -1.46 12.79
C ALA A 252 -40.16 -2.86 13.39
N GLU A 253 -39.99 -3.87 12.54
CA GLU A 253 -39.82 -5.27 12.96
C GLU A 253 -38.36 -5.66 13.26
N TYR A 254 -37.37 -4.87 12.82
CA TYR A 254 -35.96 -5.23 12.97
C TYR A 254 -35.49 -5.11 14.42
N SER A 255 -35.00 -6.22 14.99
CA SER A 255 -34.63 -6.30 16.41
C SER A 255 -33.12 -6.37 16.67
N SER A 256 -32.31 -6.46 15.62
CA SER A 256 -30.84 -6.50 15.71
C SER A 256 -30.24 -5.12 15.52
N HIS A 257 -28.90 -5.00 15.58
CA HIS A 257 -28.22 -3.71 15.53
C HIS A 257 -26.94 -3.72 14.68
N PHE A 258 -26.57 -2.55 14.16
CA PHE A 258 -25.36 -2.34 13.39
C PHE A 258 -24.37 -1.44 14.15
N TYR A 259 -23.09 -1.77 14.09
CA TYR A 259 -22.03 -1.07 14.82
C TYR A 259 -20.93 -0.62 13.86
N GLY A 260 -20.71 0.69 13.74
CA GLY A 260 -19.66 1.27 12.92
C GLY A 260 -18.66 2.04 13.77
N SER A 261 -17.37 1.83 13.55
CA SER A 261 -16.34 2.73 14.10
C SER A 261 -15.28 3.07 13.06
N ASP A 262 -14.60 4.19 13.28
CA ASP A 262 -13.45 4.62 12.49
C ASP A 262 -12.61 5.58 13.35
N SER A 263 -11.30 5.64 13.08
CA SER A 263 -10.38 6.57 13.73
C SER A 263 -10.58 8.03 13.30
N ASP A 264 -11.08 8.29 12.08
CA ASP A 264 -11.29 9.65 11.58
C ASP A 264 -12.69 10.19 11.95
N ALA A 265 -12.73 11.17 12.85
CA ALA A 265 -13.97 11.80 13.29
C ALA A 265 -14.80 12.41 12.12
N ARG A 266 -14.13 12.88 11.06
CA ARG A 266 -14.80 13.49 9.89
C ARG A 266 -15.60 12.46 9.11
N VAL A 267 -15.07 11.24 8.94
CA VAL A 267 -15.79 10.19 8.19
C VAL A 267 -16.97 9.66 9.00
N ILE A 268 -16.83 9.54 10.33
CA ILE A 268 -17.93 9.17 11.22
C ILE A 268 -19.08 10.17 11.19
N GLN A 269 -18.79 11.47 11.19
CA GLN A 269 -19.85 12.48 11.07
C GLN A 269 -20.62 12.36 9.74
N ARG A 270 -19.92 12.04 8.65
CA ARG A 270 -20.54 11.77 7.34
C ARG A 270 -21.34 10.48 7.36
N ALA A 271 -20.83 9.42 7.99
CA ALA A 271 -21.52 8.13 8.11
C ALA A 271 -22.87 8.28 8.84
N ARG A 272 -22.90 9.02 9.96
CA ARG A 272 -24.15 9.34 10.68
C ARG A 272 -25.16 10.10 9.81
N THR A 273 -24.69 11.10 9.07
CA THR A 273 -25.54 11.89 8.18
C THR A 273 -26.10 11.03 7.05
N ASN A 274 -25.26 10.22 6.40
CA ASN A 274 -25.66 9.31 5.33
C ASN A 274 -26.69 8.29 5.83
N ALA A 275 -26.48 7.67 7.00
CA ALA A 275 -27.41 6.71 7.58
C ALA A 275 -28.76 7.35 7.92
N ARG A 276 -28.76 8.60 8.42
CA ARG A 276 -29.98 9.37 8.66
C ARG A 276 -30.73 9.65 7.36
N LEU A 277 -30.05 10.11 6.31
CA LEU A 277 -30.65 10.35 4.99
C LEU A 277 -31.15 9.07 4.31
N ALA A 278 -30.51 7.93 4.57
CA ALA A 278 -31.01 6.62 4.14
C ALA A 278 -32.27 6.17 4.90
N GLY A 279 -32.57 6.82 6.04
CA GLY A 279 -33.71 6.51 6.91
C GLY A 279 -33.57 5.20 7.68
N ILE A 280 -32.33 4.82 8.01
CA ILE A 280 -31.99 3.64 8.84
C ILE A 280 -31.10 4.03 10.04
N GLY A 281 -30.95 5.33 10.31
CA GLY A 281 -29.99 5.85 11.30
C GLY A 281 -30.21 5.35 12.72
N GLU A 282 -31.44 5.02 13.10
CA GLU A 282 -31.76 4.48 14.44
C GLU A 282 -31.21 3.07 14.68
N LEU A 283 -30.91 2.31 13.61
CA LEU A 283 -30.38 0.95 13.69
C LEU A 283 -28.84 0.90 13.73
N ILE A 284 -28.16 2.03 13.52
CA ILE A 284 -26.70 2.06 13.41
C ILE A 284 -26.08 2.98 14.45
N THR A 285 -25.23 2.41 15.31
CA THR A 285 -24.37 3.18 16.21
C THR A 285 -23.02 3.44 15.55
N PHE A 286 -22.66 4.71 15.42
CA PHE A 286 -21.34 5.13 14.91
C PHE A 286 -20.48 5.79 15.99
N GLU A 287 -19.24 5.33 16.16
CA GLU A 287 -18.29 5.82 17.16
C GLU A 287 -16.94 6.21 16.53
N VAL A 288 -16.29 7.24 17.09
CA VAL A 288 -14.89 7.55 16.75
C VAL A 288 -14.00 6.70 17.64
N LYS A 289 -13.38 5.67 17.08
CA LYS A 289 -12.63 4.67 17.83
C LYS A 289 -11.60 3.97 16.96
N ASP A 290 -10.38 3.86 17.46
CA ASP A 290 -9.32 3.10 16.83
C ASP A 290 -9.55 1.59 16.99
N VAL A 291 -9.22 0.80 15.98
CA VAL A 291 -9.41 -0.66 16.02
C VAL A 291 -8.63 -1.33 17.15
N ALA A 292 -7.52 -0.74 17.62
CA ALA A 292 -6.77 -1.23 18.77
C ALA A 292 -7.61 -1.29 20.06
N GLN A 293 -8.66 -0.49 20.14
CA GLN A 293 -9.61 -0.45 21.26
C GLN A 293 -10.89 -1.24 20.97
N LEU A 294 -10.99 -1.93 19.83
CA LEU A 294 -12.19 -2.66 19.42
C LEU A 294 -12.57 -3.70 20.48
N THR A 295 -13.84 -3.64 20.88
CA THR A 295 -14.47 -4.53 21.87
C THR A 295 -15.74 -5.11 21.28
N ASN A 296 -16.10 -6.32 21.67
CA ASN A 296 -17.39 -6.90 21.27
C ASN A 296 -18.53 -6.22 22.06
N PRO A 297 -19.49 -5.53 21.40
CA PRO A 297 -20.61 -4.89 22.09
C PRO A 297 -21.60 -5.90 22.68
N LEU A 298 -21.56 -7.15 22.23
CA LEU A 298 -22.47 -8.24 22.63
C LEU A 298 -21.67 -9.46 23.11
N PRO A 299 -20.98 -9.36 24.27
CA PRO A 299 -20.07 -10.40 24.76
C PRO A 299 -20.77 -11.72 25.11
N LYS A 300 -22.08 -11.70 25.35
CA LYS A 300 -22.91 -12.88 25.67
C LYS A 300 -23.69 -13.42 24.46
N GLY A 301 -23.39 -12.92 23.27
CA GLY A 301 -24.14 -13.21 22.05
C GLY A 301 -25.37 -12.32 21.85
N PRO A 302 -26.14 -12.53 20.76
CA PRO A 302 -25.91 -13.54 19.72
C PRO A 302 -24.63 -13.25 18.90
N TYR A 303 -24.10 -14.29 18.25
CA TYR A 303 -23.02 -14.10 17.28
C TYR A 303 -23.50 -13.35 16.04
N GLY A 304 -22.56 -12.69 15.39
CA GLY A 304 -22.83 -11.91 14.19
C GLY A 304 -21.68 -12.01 13.20
N THR A 305 -21.57 -11.00 12.35
CA THR A 305 -20.47 -10.86 11.40
C THR A 305 -19.72 -9.55 11.62
N VAL A 306 -18.40 -9.62 11.63
CA VAL A 306 -17.57 -8.42 11.42
C VAL A 306 -17.29 -8.29 9.92
N LEU A 307 -17.74 -7.21 9.30
CA LEU A 307 -17.57 -6.93 7.88
C LEU A 307 -16.83 -5.61 7.73
N SER A 308 -15.71 -5.59 7.01
CA SER A 308 -14.93 -4.35 6.84
C SER A 308 -14.17 -4.28 5.52
N ASN A 309 -13.72 -3.07 5.18
CA ASN A 309 -12.78 -2.79 4.11
C ASN A 309 -11.55 -2.06 4.68
N PRO A 310 -10.59 -2.82 5.26
CA PRO A 310 -9.40 -2.24 5.89
C PRO A 310 -8.57 -1.38 4.92
N PRO A 311 -7.75 -0.44 5.43
CA PRO A 311 -6.84 0.32 4.60
C PRO A 311 -5.80 -0.59 3.92
N TYR A 312 -5.33 -0.16 2.76
CA TYR A 312 -4.28 -0.81 1.97
C TYR A 312 -3.48 0.26 1.23
N GLY A 313 -2.26 -0.08 0.80
CA GLY A 313 -1.39 0.84 0.05
C GLY A 313 -1.07 2.11 0.83
N GLU A 314 -1.07 3.27 0.17
CA GLU A 314 -0.71 4.58 0.76
C GLU A 314 -1.76 5.13 1.75
N ARG A 315 -2.81 4.38 2.10
CA ARG A 315 -3.85 4.85 3.03
C ARG A 315 -3.38 4.93 4.49
N LEU A 316 -2.26 4.30 4.83
CA LEU A 316 -1.51 4.53 6.07
C LEU A 316 -0.08 4.90 5.70
N ASP A 317 0.55 5.77 6.50
CA ASP A 317 1.86 6.39 6.22
C ASP A 317 3.03 5.40 6.05
N SER A 318 2.85 4.11 6.39
CA SER A 318 3.87 3.06 6.17
C SER A 318 3.32 1.63 6.06
N GLU A 319 3.97 0.78 5.25
CA GLU A 319 3.67 -0.67 5.14
C GLU A 319 3.76 -1.41 6.49
N PRO A 320 4.74 -1.13 7.38
CA PRO A 320 4.76 -1.69 8.74
C PRO A 320 3.51 -1.36 9.57
N ALA A 321 2.94 -0.16 9.44
CA ALA A 321 1.71 0.20 10.14
C ALA A 321 0.51 -0.63 9.64
N LEU A 322 0.42 -0.90 8.34
CA LEU A 322 -0.60 -1.79 7.78
C LEU A 322 -0.47 -3.22 8.28
N ILE A 323 0.76 -3.76 8.34
CA ILE A 323 1.02 -5.10 8.85
C ILE A 323 0.62 -5.19 10.32
N ALA A 324 1.01 -4.21 11.13
CA ALA A 324 0.66 -4.13 12.55
C ALA A 324 -0.87 -4.08 12.74
N LEU A 325 -1.56 -3.26 11.95
CA LEU A 325 -3.02 -3.13 11.99
C LEU A 325 -3.73 -4.46 11.72
N HIS A 326 -3.37 -5.15 10.62
CA HIS A 326 -4.01 -6.41 10.25
C HIS A 326 -3.68 -7.53 11.24
N SER A 327 -2.44 -7.57 11.75
CA SER A 327 -2.06 -8.52 12.80
C SER A 327 -2.84 -8.28 14.10
N LEU A 328 -2.98 -7.01 14.51
CA LEU A 328 -3.77 -6.62 15.67
C LEU A 328 -5.24 -6.98 15.51
N LEU A 329 -5.83 -6.71 14.35
CA LEU A 329 -7.21 -7.09 14.04
C LEU A 329 -7.40 -8.60 14.19
N GLY A 330 -6.52 -9.43 13.61
CA GLY A 330 -6.58 -10.89 13.74
C GLY A 330 -6.56 -11.35 15.20
N ARG A 331 -5.73 -10.72 16.04
CA ARG A 331 -5.67 -10.99 17.48
C ARG A 331 -6.94 -10.58 18.21
N ILE A 332 -7.50 -9.40 17.92
CA ILE A 332 -8.75 -8.93 18.53
C ILE A 332 -9.91 -9.84 18.15
N MET A 333 -10.01 -10.23 16.87
CA MET A 333 -11.04 -11.15 16.40
C MET A 333 -11.05 -12.45 17.21
N LYS A 334 -9.88 -13.09 17.38
CA LYS A 334 -9.73 -14.32 18.16
C LYS A 334 -10.09 -14.15 19.64
N ASN A 335 -9.79 -12.99 20.23
CA ASN A 335 -9.97 -12.74 21.66
C ASN A 335 -11.37 -12.26 22.05
N GLN A 336 -12.06 -11.52 21.16
CA GLN A 336 -13.31 -10.81 21.47
C GLN A 336 -14.52 -11.34 20.69
N PHE A 337 -14.28 -11.97 19.53
CA PHE A 337 -15.31 -12.34 18.57
C PHE A 337 -15.25 -13.84 18.22
N GLY A 338 -14.90 -14.70 19.19
CA GLY A 338 -15.01 -16.15 19.04
C GLY A 338 -16.45 -16.56 18.69
N GLY A 339 -16.62 -17.44 17.71
CA GLY A 339 -17.92 -17.85 17.16
C GLY A 339 -18.49 -16.92 16.07
N TRP A 340 -17.89 -15.75 15.83
CA TRP A 340 -18.37 -14.82 14.81
C TRP A 340 -17.82 -15.15 13.41
N ASN A 341 -18.57 -14.74 12.40
CA ASN A 341 -18.07 -14.65 11.04
C ASN A 341 -17.23 -13.37 10.85
N LEU A 342 -16.24 -13.44 9.99
CA LEU A 342 -15.44 -12.28 9.58
C LEU A 342 -15.40 -12.24 8.04
N SER A 343 -15.72 -11.09 7.46
CA SER A 343 -15.58 -10.87 6.03
C SER A 343 -14.80 -9.59 5.77
N LEU A 344 -13.74 -9.68 4.96
CA LEU A 344 -12.86 -8.55 4.68
C LEU A 344 -12.69 -8.36 3.19
N PHE A 345 -12.90 -7.12 2.73
CA PHE A 345 -12.65 -6.68 1.38
C PHE A 345 -11.34 -5.90 1.33
N SER A 346 -10.38 -6.28 0.49
CA SER A 346 -9.08 -5.60 0.40
C SER A 346 -8.46 -5.70 -0.98
N ALA A 347 -7.72 -4.66 -1.38
CA ALA A 347 -6.87 -4.67 -2.58
C ALA A 347 -5.48 -5.29 -2.32
N SER A 348 -5.16 -5.64 -1.06
CA SER A 348 -3.90 -6.30 -0.68
C SER A 348 -4.19 -7.64 -0.01
N PRO A 349 -4.28 -8.73 -0.80
CA PRO A 349 -4.49 -10.09 -0.27
C PRO A 349 -3.40 -10.54 0.72
N ASP A 350 -2.18 -10.02 0.55
CA ASP A 350 -1.02 -10.32 1.39
C ASP A 350 -1.24 -9.81 2.82
N LEU A 351 -1.80 -8.61 3.00
CA LEU A 351 -2.10 -8.07 4.34
C LEU A 351 -3.16 -8.88 5.10
N LEU A 352 -4.11 -9.49 4.37
CA LEU A 352 -5.10 -10.37 5.00
C LEU A 352 -4.48 -11.64 5.58
N SER A 353 -3.26 -12.03 5.15
CA SER A 353 -2.54 -13.15 5.76
C SER A 353 -2.10 -12.86 7.20
N CYS A 354 -1.87 -11.59 7.55
CA CYS A 354 -1.47 -11.15 8.88
C CYS A 354 -2.54 -11.43 9.95
N LEU A 355 -3.80 -11.67 9.55
CA LEU A 355 -4.88 -12.06 10.46
C LEU A 355 -4.63 -13.42 11.12
N GLN A 356 -3.80 -14.27 10.50
CA GLN A 356 -3.53 -15.63 10.95
C GLN A 356 -4.83 -16.46 11.07
N LEU A 357 -5.71 -16.29 10.08
CA LEU A 357 -6.97 -17.02 9.92
C LEU A 357 -7.03 -17.63 8.51
N ARG A 358 -7.63 -18.82 8.40
CA ARG A 358 -7.83 -19.48 7.11
C ARG A 358 -9.18 -19.08 6.54
N ALA A 359 -9.18 -18.55 5.32
CA ALA A 359 -10.41 -18.21 4.63
C ALA A 359 -11.14 -19.48 4.16
N ASP A 360 -12.46 -19.53 4.33
CA ASP A 360 -13.31 -20.61 3.83
C ASP A 360 -13.80 -20.33 2.40
N LYS A 361 -14.07 -19.05 2.10
CA LYS A 361 -14.51 -18.57 0.78
C LYS A 361 -13.75 -17.32 0.36
N GLN A 362 -13.59 -17.16 -0.95
CA GLN A 362 -13.03 -15.95 -1.53
C GLN A 362 -13.75 -15.53 -2.81
N TYR A 363 -13.86 -14.23 -3.04
CA TYR A 363 -14.46 -13.64 -4.23
C TYR A 363 -13.57 -12.55 -4.78
N LYS A 364 -13.44 -12.47 -6.10
CA LYS A 364 -12.73 -11.38 -6.78
C LYS A 364 -13.71 -10.33 -7.24
N ALA A 365 -13.36 -9.06 -7.10
CA ALA A 365 -14.12 -7.94 -7.64
C ALA A 365 -13.20 -6.77 -7.98
N LYS A 366 -13.65 -5.89 -8.87
CA LYS A 366 -12.93 -4.64 -9.16
C LYS A 366 -13.54 -3.47 -8.39
N ASN A 367 -12.71 -2.68 -7.74
CA ASN A 367 -13.08 -1.38 -7.18
C ASN A 367 -12.40 -0.28 -8.01
N GLY A 368 -13.10 0.20 -9.04
CA GLY A 368 -12.50 1.05 -10.06
C GLY A 368 -11.38 0.30 -10.80
N PRO A 369 -10.13 0.82 -10.85
CA PRO A 369 -9.02 0.11 -11.47
C PRO A 369 -8.43 -1.01 -10.61
N LEU A 370 -8.72 -1.04 -9.30
CA LEU A 370 -8.07 -1.95 -8.35
C LEU A 370 -8.70 -3.33 -8.38
N ASP A 371 -7.87 -4.36 -8.50
CA ASP A 371 -8.27 -5.75 -8.27
C ASP A 371 -8.30 -6.02 -6.76
N CYS A 372 -9.48 -6.37 -6.26
CA CYS A 372 -9.72 -6.61 -4.86
C CYS A 372 -10.21 -8.04 -4.63
N VAL A 373 -10.00 -8.52 -3.41
CA VAL A 373 -10.54 -9.79 -2.94
C VAL A 373 -11.41 -9.56 -1.72
N GLN A 374 -12.53 -10.26 -1.66
CA GLN A 374 -13.27 -10.49 -0.44
C GLN A 374 -12.92 -11.87 0.08
N LYS A 375 -12.58 -11.99 1.36
CA LYS A 375 -12.35 -13.27 2.04
C LYS A 375 -13.27 -13.39 3.24
N ASN A 376 -13.89 -14.55 3.39
CA ASN A 376 -14.68 -14.89 4.55
C ASN A 376 -13.87 -15.84 5.45
N TYR A 377 -14.11 -15.74 6.75
CA TYR A 377 -13.44 -16.51 7.78
C TYR A 377 -14.46 -16.84 8.87
N HIS A 378 -14.30 -18.00 9.49
CA HIS A 378 -14.97 -18.32 10.75
C HIS A 378 -13.96 -18.22 11.89
N VAL A 379 -14.27 -17.42 12.92
CA VAL A 379 -13.42 -17.29 14.10
C VAL A 379 -13.83 -18.37 15.09
N ALA A 380 -12.95 -19.33 15.36
CA ALA A 380 -13.23 -20.39 16.32
C ALA A 380 -13.54 -19.81 17.71
N GLU A 381 -14.47 -20.43 18.44
CA GLU A 381 -14.69 -20.11 19.84
C GLU A 381 -13.41 -20.39 20.65
N SER A 382 -13.04 -19.46 21.51
CA SER A 382 -11.88 -19.64 22.39
C SER A 382 -12.23 -20.63 23.49
N THR A 383 -11.46 -21.71 23.62
CA THR A 383 -11.46 -22.51 24.85
C THR A 383 -10.65 -21.76 25.93
N PRO A 384 -11.07 -21.78 27.21
CA PRO A 384 -10.41 -21.06 28.31
C PRO A 384 -8.91 -21.34 28.46
N ASP A 385 -8.45 -22.52 28.01
CA ASP A 385 -7.06 -22.97 28.11
C ASP A 385 -6.22 -22.73 26.84
N SER A 386 -6.78 -22.12 25.78
CA SER A 386 -6.04 -21.87 24.56
C SER A 386 -5.10 -20.68 24.70
N LYS A 387 -3.78 -20.95 24.76
CA LYS A 387 -2.78 -19.89 24.67
C LYS A 387 -2.93 -19.17 23.31
N PRO A 388 -2.91 -17.82 23.27
CA PRO A 388 -2.96 -17.10 22.01
C PRO A 388 -1.77 -17.51 21.14
N ALA A 389 -2.04 -18.11 19.99
CA ALA A 389 -1.01 -18.52 19.05
C ALA A 389 -0.15 -17.31 18.66
N MET A 390 1.13 -17.34 19.04
CA MET A 390 2.08 -16.28 18.75
C MET A 390 2.60 -16.40 17.32
N VAL A 391 2.56 -15.30 16.58
CA VAL A 391 3.11 -15.23 15.21
C VAL A 391 4.62 -15.44 15.25
N ALA A 392 5.13 -16.36 14.41
CA ALA A 392 6.55 -16.69 14.30
C ALA A 392 7.24 -16.91 15.66
N GLU A 393 6.68 -17.78 16.51
CA GLU A 393 7.08 -17.93 17.91
C GLU A 393 8.58 -18.22 18.09
N ASP A 394 9.19 -19.07 17.26
CA ASP A 394 10.63 -19.35 17.32
C ASP A 394 11.48 -18.10 17.10
N TYR A 395 11.10 -17.28 16.11
CA TYR A 395 11.73 -15.99 15.84
C TYR A 395 11.52 -15.02 17.01
N ALA A 396 10.29 -14.89 17.50
CA ALA A 396 9.97 -14.01 18.63
C ALA A 396 10.75 -14.40 19.90
N ASN A 397 10.85 -15.69 20.19
CA ASN A 397 11.62 -16.22 21.32
C ASN A 397 13.11 -15.96 21.16
N ARG A 398 13.66 -16.14 19.94
CA ARG A 398 15.06 -15.81 19.66
C ARG A 398 15.31 -14.32 19.82
N LEU A 399 14.44 -13.47 19.29
CA LEU A 399 14.54 -12.02 19.37
C LEU A 399 14.49 -11.52 20.81
N ARG A 400 13.60 -12.06 21.66
CA ARG A 400 13.55 -11.73 23.11
C ARG A 400 14.85 -12.08 23.83
N LYS A 401 15.42 -13.26 23.54
CA LYS A 401 16.71 -13.69 24.12
C LYS A 401 17.82 -12.74 23.71
N ASN A 402 17.86 -12.36 22.42
CA ASN A 402 18.83 -11.41 21.92
C ASN A 402 18.64 -10.01 22.52
N LEU A 403 17.41 -9.52 22.65
CA LEU A 403 17.10 -8.24 23.29
C LEU A 403 17.65 -8.15 24.70
N LYS A 404 17.32 -9.12 25.56
CA LYS A 404 17.83 -9.17 26.94
C LYS A 404 19.36 -9.20 27.01
N LYS A 405 20.00 -9.93 26.08
CA LYS A 405 21.46 -10.05 26.02
C LYS A 405 22.10 -8.75 25.56
N PHE A 406 21.68 -8.23 24.41
CA PHE A 406 22.33 -7.11 23.74
C PHE A 406 21.98 -5.76 24.37
N GLU A 407 20.80 -5.58 24.96
CA GLU A 407 20.48 -4.33 25.67
C GLU A 407 21.41 -4.15 26.88
N LYS A 408 21.64 -5.21 27.65
CA LYS A 408 22.58 -5.18 28.79
C LYS A 408 24.01 -4.88 28.31
N TRP A 409 24.46 -5.55 27.25
CA TRP A 409 25.79 -5.35 26.67
C TRP A 409 25.98 -3.93 26.10
N ALA A 410 25.03 -3.46 25.29
CA ALA A 410 25.09 -2.15 24.64
C ALA A 410 25.12 -1.02 25.68
N ARG A 411 24.33 -1.14 26.76
CA ARG A 411 24.38 -0.19 27.88
C ARG A 411 25.74 -0.17 28.59
N LEU A 412 26.38 -1.32 28.76
CA LEU A 412 27.72 -1.41 29.38
C LEU A 412 28.81 -0.81 28.49
N GLU A 413 28.70 -1.01 27.17
CA GLU A 413 29.64 -0.46 26.20
C GLU A 413 29.38 1.02 25.86
N GLY A 414 28.22 1.58 26.23
CA GLY A 414 27.84 2.95 25.87
C GLY A 414 27.46 3.08 24.38
N ILE A 415 26.68 2.14 23.86
CA ILE A 415 26.24 2.10 22.46
C ILE A 415 24.71 2.02 22.42
N GLU A 416 24.06 2.74 21.49
CA GLU A 416 22.62 2.60 21.23
C GLU A 416 22.27 2.10 19.82
N CYS A 417 23.28 1.95 18.95
CA CYS A 417 23.13 1.38 17.60
C CYS A 417 23.77 0.00 17.48
N TYR A 418 22.97 -1.05 17.31
CA TYR A 418 23.47 -2.43 17.28
C TYR A 418 22.57 -3.41 16.54
N ARG A 419 23.17 -4.52 16.09
CA ARG A 419 22.47 -5.63 15.45
C ARG A 419 21.75 -6.46 16.52
N LEU A 420 20.43 -6.45 16.50
CA LEU A 420 19.60 -7.21 17.43
C LEU A 420 19.39 -8.66 16.98
N TYR A 421 19.34 -8.89 15.67
CA TYR A 421 19.15 -10.22 15.07
C TYR A 421 19.89 -10.27 13.73
N ASP A 422 20.63 -11.34 13.45
CA ASP A 422 21.44 -11.50 12.24
C ASP A 422 21.26 -12.89 11.63
N ALA A 423 20.13 -13.10 10.94
CA ALA A 423 19.75 -14.37 10.34
C ALA A 423 19.97 -15.56 11.29
N ASP A 424 19.59 -15.36 12.56
CA ASP A 424 19.96 -16.31 13.62
C ASP A 424 19.38 -17.71 13.39
N LEU A 425 18.25 -17.78 12.69
CA LEU A 425 17.52 -18.98 12.33
C LEU A 425 17.46 -19.09 10.79
N PRO A 426 17.76 -20.25 10.19
CA PRO A 426 17.78 -20.41 8.72
C PRO A 426 16.47 -20.06 8.02
N GLU A 427 15.34 -20.32 8.68
CA GLU A 427 13.99 -20.04 8.15
C GLU A 427 13.64 -18.54 8.14
N TYR A 428 14.36 -17.72 8.92
CA TYR A 428 14.11 -16.30 9.13
C TYR A 428 15.35 -15.50 8.71
N ASN A 429 15.57 -15.40 7.41
CA ASN A 429 16.75 -14.79 6.81
C ASN A 429 16.62 -13.26 6.74
N VAL A 430 16.58 -12.62 7.90
CA VAL A 430 16.51 -11.16 8.05
C VAL A 430 17.59 -10.67 8.99
N ALA A 431 17.86 -9.38 8.94
CA ALA A 431 18.69 -8.71 9.90
C ALA A 431 17.89 -7.57 10.54
N VAL A 432 17.97 -7.43 11.86
CA VAL A 432 17.25 -6.40 12.62
C VAL A 432 18.27 -5.52 13.31
N ASP A 433 18.35 -4.26 12.91
CA ASP A 433 19.22 -3.25 13.50
C ASP A 433 18.41 -2.30 14.37
N ARG A 434 18.96 -1.96 15.53
CA ARG A 434 18.46 -0.91 16.41
C ARG A 434 19.26 0.37 16.16
N TYR A 435 18.57 1.50 16.04
CA TYR A 435 19.15 2.85 15.98
C TYR A 435 18.38 3.73 16.97
N ALA A 436 18.91 3.90 18.18
CA ALA A 436 18.20 4.58 19.27
C ALA A 436 16.78 4.00 19.51
N ASP A 437 15.72 4.77 19.28
CA ASP A 437 14.32 4.35 19.40
C ASP A 437 13.75 3.73 18.11
N TRP A 438 14.50 3.74 17.00
CA TRP A 438 14.11 3.18 15.70
C TRP A 438 14.66 1.78 15.46
N VAL A 439 14.02 1.06 14.53
CA VAL A 439 14.43 -0.28 14.10
C VAL A 439 14.43 -0.36 12.58
N VAL A 440 15.46 -0.95 12.00
CA VAL A 440 15.51 -1.32 10.58
C VAL A 440 15.46 -2.84 10.47
N VAL A 441 14.47 -3.36 9.77
CA VAL A 441 14.40 -4.76 9.36
C VAL A 441 14.87 -4.84 7.92
N GLN A 442 15.98 -5.52 7.70
CA GLN A 442 16.58 -5.74 6.39
C GLN A 442 16.33 -7.19 5.96
N GLU A 443 15.62 -7.37 4.84
CA GLU A 443 15.44 -8.70 4.26
C GLU A 443 16.66 -9.09 3.42
N TYR A 444 17.15 -10.32 3.61
CA TYR A 444 18.10 -10.94 2.69
C TYR A 444 17.34 -11.68 1.58
N ALA A 445 17.86 -11.65 0.35
CA ALA A 445 17.19 -12.28 -0.78
C ALA A 445 16.86 -13.76 -0.49
N PRO A 446 15.59 -14.18 -0.61
CA PRO A 446 15.24 -15.58 -0.42
C PRO A 446 15.90 -16.45 -1.50
N PRO A 447 16.23 -17.71 -1.20
CA PRO A 447 16.62 -18.67 -2.22
C PRO A 447 15.59 -18.72 -3.35
N LYS A 448 16.04 -18.85 -4.61
CA LYS A 448 15.14 -18.95 -5.78
C LYS A 448 14.13 -20.09 -5.72
N THR A 449 14.34 -21.05 -4.81
CA THR A 449 13.49 -22.22 -4.57
C THR A 449 12.28 -21.93 -3.68
N ILE A 450 12.21 -20.77 -3.01
CA ILE A 450 11.10 -20.40 -2.14
C ILE A 450 10.08 -19.59 -2.94
N ASP A 451 8.80 -19.95 -2.81
CA ASP A 451 7.68 -19.20 -3.37
C ASP A 451 7.65 -17.76 -2.84
N ALA A 452 7.55 -16.80 -3.75
CA ALA A 452 7.65 -15.37 -3.42
C ALA A 452 6.53 -14.89 -2.48
N HIS A 453 5.31 -15.45 -2.61
CA HIS A 453 4.18 -15.09 -1.75
C HIS A 453 4.38 -15.64 -0.33
N LYS A 454 4.88 -16.88 -0.19
CA LYS A 454 5.29 -17.43 1.12
C LYS A 454 6.42 -16.65 1.77
N ALA A 455 7.41 -16.19 0.99
CA ALA A 455 8.49 -15.35 1.51
C ALA A 455 7.94 -14.02 2.05
N ARG A 456 7.05 -13.37 1.31
CA ARG A 456 6.41 -12.12 1.74
C ARG A 456 5.55 -12.30 2.99
N GLN A 457 4.78 -13.38 3.09
CA GLN A 457 4.00 -13.70 4.29
C GLN A 457 4.92 -13.86 5.51
N ARG A 458 6.03 -14.61 5.37
CA ARG A 458 7.02 -14.76 6.45
C ARG A 458 7.62 -13.42 6.87
N LEU A 459 7.90 -12.53 5.92
CA LEU A 459 8.40 -11.19 6.21
C LEU A 459 7.38 -10.38 7.04
N PHE A 460 6.10 -10.47 6.71
CA PHE A 460 5.04 -9.81 7.48
C PHE A 460 4.94 -10.37 8.91
N ASP A 461 5.08 -11.68 9.06
CA ASP A 461 5.11 -12.34 10.36
C ASP A 461 6.32 -11.89 11.20
N ILE A 462 7.49 -11.74 10.57
CA ILE A 462 8.70 -11.18 11.19
C ILE A 462 8.46 -9.75 11.66
N ILE A 463 7.85 -8.89 10.83
CA ILE A 463 7.60 -7.48 11.16
C ILE A 463 6.63 -7.39 12.34
N ALA A 464 5.51 -8.12 12.29
CA ALA A 464 4.52 -8.15 13.37
C ALA A 464 5.14 -8.66 14.69
N ALA A 465 5.92 -9.75 14.63
CA ALA A 465 6.61 -10.28 15.79
C ALA A 465 7.66 -9.30 16.34
N THR A 466 8.39 -8.60 15.47
CA THR A 466 9.41 -7.61 15.86
C THR A 466 8.78 -6.42 16.58
N ILE A 467 7.69 -5.86 16.02
CA ILE A 467 6.93 -4.78 16.65
C ILE A 467 6.42 -5.21 18.03
N SER A 468 5.83 -6.41 18.11
CA SER A 468 5.29 -6.93 19.37
C SER A 468 6.36 -7.21 20.42
N VAL A 469 7.52 -7.75 20.04
CA VAL A 469 8.60 -8.08 20.99
C VAL A 469 9.29 -6.83 21.51
N LEU A 470 9.47 -5.82 20.65
CA LEU A 470 10.17 -4.59 21.03
C LEU A 470 9.26 -3.53 21.64
N GLY A 471 7.92 -3.70 21.54
CA GLY A 471 6.96 -2.71 22.02
C GLY A 471 7.12 -1.34 21.34
N ILE A 472 7.62 -1.33 20.10
CA ILE A 472 7.86 -0.09 19.34
C ILE A 472 6.60 0.35 18.61
N ALA A 473 6.47 1.65 18.37
CA ALA A 473 5.45 2.17 17.48
C ALA A 473 5.73 1.69 16.02
N PRO A 474 4.72 1.23 15.25
CA PRO A 474 4.93 0.73 13.90
C PRO A 474 5.59 1.73 12.94
N ASN A 475 5.38 3.04 13.14
CA ASN A 475 6.02 4.10 12.36
C ASN A 475 7.52 4.29 12.66
N LYS A 476 8.04 3.65 13.72
CA LYS A 476 9.47 3.62 14.08
C LYS A 476 10.20 2.38 13.53
N LEU A 477 9.49 1.49 12.84
CA LEU A 477 10.08 0.37 12.12
C LEU A 477 10.21 0.72 10.63
N VAL A 478 11.42 0.61 10.10
CA VAL A 478 11.70 0.75 8.67
C VAL A 478 11.97 -0.63 8.07
N LEU A 479 11.25 -0.97 7.01
CA LEU A 479 11.51 -2.16 6.21
C LEU A 479 12.41 -1.80 5.03
N LYS A 480 13.55 -2.48 4.90
CA LYS A 480 14.40 -2.40 3.70
C LYS A 480 14.39 -3.74 2.97
N THR A 481 13.89 -3.74 1.75
CA THR A 481 13.93 -4.89 0.84
C THR A 481 15.12 -4.74 -0.12
N ARG A 482 15.92 -5.79 -0.29
CA ARG A 482 17.00 -5.80 -1.30
C ARG A 482 16.39 -6.13 -2.67
N GLU A 483 15.81 -5.15 -3.34
CA GLU A 483 15.64 -5.27 -4.78
C GLU A 483 17.03 -5.18 -5.45
N ARG A 484 17.42 -6.22 -6.19
CA ARG A 484 18.66 -6.19 -6.97
C ARG A 484 18.52 -5.10 -8.03
N GLN A 485 19.10 -3.93 -7.78
CA GLN A 485 19.34 -2.96 -8.84
C GLN A 485 20.29 -3.60 -9.86
N LYS A 486 19.78 -3.93 -11.05
CA LYS A 486 20.61 -4.32 -12.19
C LYS A 486 21.14 -3.05 -12.86
N GLY A 487 22.45 -2.97 -13.08
CA GLY A 487 23.07 -1.92 -13.90
C GLY A 487 23.79 -0.83 -13.10
N LYS A 488 24.10 0.27 -13.79
CA LYS A 488 25.05 1.35 -13.43
C LYS A 488 24.58 2.30 -12.30
N ASN A 489 23.62 1.88 -11.46
CA ASN A 489 22.90 2.75 -10.49
C ASN A 489 23.26 2.52 -9.01
N GLN A 490 24.37 1.83 -8.71
CA GLN A 490 24.90 1.79 -7.34
C GLN A 490 25.16 3.24 -6.85
N TYR A 491 24.64 3.59 -5.66
CA TYR A 491 24.78 4.89 -4.98
C TYR A 491 23.77 6.01 -5.31
N GLN A 492 22.62 5.72 -5.95
CA GLN A 492 21.51 6.69 -6.01
C GLN A 492 20.62 6.65 -4.75
N LYS A 493 20.09 7.83 -4.38
CA LYS A 493 19.07 8.00 -3.34
C LYS A 493 17.84 7.16 -3.72
N LEU A 494 17.38 6.28 -2.82
CA LEU A 494 16.22 5.39 -2.98
C LEU A 494 14.89 6.07 -2.62
N GLY A 495 14.93 7.14 -1.83
CA GLY A 495 13.76 7.89 -1.38
C GLY A 495 14.06 9.39 -1.23
N GLU A 496 13.03 10.20 -1.02
CA GLU A 496 13.18 11.67 -0.90
C GLU A 496 12.71 12.23 0.44
N LYS A 497 12.52 11.41 1.49
CA LYS A 497 11.94 11.87 2.76
C LYS A 497 12.82 12.88 3.49
N GLY A 498 14.14 12.76 3.38
CA GLY A 498 15.10 13.71 3.95
C GLY A 498 15.20 13.67 5.48
N GLU A 499 14.63 12.66 6.13
CA GLU A 499 14.61 12.52 7.59
C GLU A 499 15.93 11.89 8.09
N PHE A 500 16.74 12.70 8.77
CA PHE A 500 17.96 12.23 9.45
C PHE A 500 17.68 12.09 10.95
N LEU A 501 18.23 11.03 11.53
CA LEU A 501 18.17 10.73 12.96
C LEU A 501 19.56 10.93 13.57
N GLU A 502 19.64 11.70 14.65
CA GLU A 502 20.85 11.77 15.46
C GLU A 502 20.92 10.53 16.34
N VAL A 503 22.10 9.89 16.35
CA VAL A 503 22.40 8.73 17.17
C VAL A 503 23.79 8.88 17.80
N THR A 504 24.07 8.08 18.80
CA THR A 504 25.34 8.04 19.52
C THR A 504 26.05 6.70 19.36
N GLU A 505 27.37 6.77 19.27
CA GLU A 505 28.27 5.62 19.29
C GLU A 505 29.44 5.94 20.21
N TYR A 506 29.45 5.37 21.42
CA TYR A 506 30.36 5.76 22.50
C TYR A 506 30.21 7.25 22.84
N ASN A 507 31.23 8.08 22.56
CA ASN A 507 31.22 9.52 22.76
C ASN A 507 30.96 10.32 21.46
N ALA A 508 30.75 9.64 20.33
CA ALA A 508 30.50 10.29 19.04
C ALA A 508 29.00 10.43 18.78
N HIS A 509 28.59 11.63 18.36
CA HIS A 509 27.26 11.89 17.82
C HIS A 509 27.28 11.77 16.28
N LEU A 510 26.31 11.09 15.68
CA LEU A 510 26.30 10.77 14.25
C LEU A 510 24.89 10.92 13.68
N TRP A 511 24.79 11.42 12.45
CA TRP A 511 23.57 11.40 11.67
C TRP A 511 23.44 10.08 10.91
N VAL A 512 22.29 9.42 11.03
CA VAL A 512 21.86 8.28 10.20
C VAL A 512 20.62 8.64 9.38
N ASN A 513 20.42 8.01 8.24
CA ASN A 513 19.20 8.09 7.45
C ASN A 513 18.71 6.67 7.18
N LEU A 514 17.55 6.33 7.74
CA LEU A 514 17.07 4.95 7.76
C LEU A 514 16.31 4.55 6.50
N THR A 515 15.94 5.49 5.63
CA THR A 515 14.95 5.29 4.56
C THR A 515 15.47 5.60 3.16
N ASP A 516 16.21 6.69 2.98
CA ASP A 516 16.50 7.26 1.66
C ASP A 516 17.70 6.64 0.95
N TYR A 517 18.54 5.89 1.65
CA TYR A 517 19.78 5.31 1.10
C TYR A 517 19.79 3.80 1.26
N LEU A 518 20.62 3.11 0.46
CA LEU A 518 20.79 1.66 0.57
C LEU A 518 21.24 1.26 1.97
N ASP A 519 22.29 1.91 2.47
CA ASP A 519 22.78 1.80 3.84
C ASP A 519 22.24 2.95 4.71
N THR A 520 22.53 2.94 6.01
CA THR A 520 21.96 3.89 6.97
C THR A 520 22.84 5.11 7.25
N GLY A 521 24.04 5.17 6.69
CA GLY A 521 25.05 6.16 7.07
C GLY A 521 26.04 5.68 8.14
N LEU A 522 25.86 4.49 8.70
CA LEU A 522 26.74 3.93 9.73
C LEU A 522 26.89 2.41 9.62
N PHE A 523 28.10 1.95 9.30
CA PHE A 523 28.42 0.52 9.33
C PHE A 523 28.70 0.06 10.76
N LEU A 524 27.70 -0.58 11.37
CA LEU A 524 27.67 -0.98 12.78
C LEU A 524 28.80 -1.97 13.15
N ASP A 525 29.17 -2.87 12.23
CA ASP A 525 30.20 -3.89 12.43
C ASP A 525 31.61 -3.32 12.71
N HIS A 526 31.91 -2.13 12.20
CA HIS A 526 33.23 -1.48 12.33
C HIS A 526 33.41 -0.57 13.56
N ARG A 527 32.45 -0.55 14.49
CA ARG A 527 32.48 0.40 15.63
C ARG A 527 33.73 0.30 16.52
N ILE A 528 34.28 -0.90 16.70
CA ILE A 528 35.46 -1.09 17.55
C ILE A 528 36.71 -0.52 16.87
N ALA A 529 36.85 -0.71 15.56
CA ALA A 529 37.93 -0.09 14.77
C ALA A 529 37.85 1.44 14.89
N ARG A 530 36.65 2.03 14.77
CA ARG A 530 36.43 3.47 14.96
C ARG A 530 36.83 3.95 16.36
N ARG A 531 36.43 3.23 17.42
CA ARG A 531 36.86 3.54 18.80
C ARG A 531 38.38 3.47 18.97
N MET A 532 39.02 2.46 18.37
CA MET A 532 40.48 2.34 18.38
C MET A 532 41.16 3.52 17.68
N LEU A 533 40.65 3.97 16.54
CA LEU A 533 41.16 5.18 15.87
C LEU A 533 41.10 6.39 16.79
N GLY A 534 39.99 6.60 17.51
CA GLY A 534 39.89 7.67 18.51
C GLY A 534 40.97 7.57 19.59
N GLN A 535 41.24 6.38 20.12
CA GLN A 535 42.29 6.16 21.12
C GLN A 535 43.71 6.41 20.57
N MET A 536 43.92 6.16 19.28
CA MET A 536 45.22 6.31 18.61
C MET A 536 45.48 7.74 18.09
N SER A 537 44.50 8.64 18.13
CA SER A 537 44.54 9.91 17.38
C SER A 537 45.13 11.10 18.12
N LYS A 538 45.39 11.03 19.43
CA LYS A 538 45.83 12.19 20.21
C LYS A 538 47.10 12.85 19.64
N GLY A 539 46.98 14.09 19.18
CA GLY A 539 48.05 14.89 18.59
C GLY A 539 48.49 14.46 17.18
N LYS A 540 47.73 13.57 16.52
CA LYS A 540 48.08 12.99 15.21
C LYS A 540 47.42 13.73 14.06
N ASP A 541 48.09 13.81 12.91
CA ASP A 541 47.43 14.11 11.64
C ASP A 541 46.77 12.85 11.11
N PHE A 542 45.45 12.89 10.97
CA PHE A 542 44.62 11.76 10.58
C PHE A 542 44.20 11.86 9.11
N LEU A 543 44.26 10.75 8.38
CA LEU A 543 43.74 10.61 7.01
C LEU A 543 42.67 9.51 6.97
N ASN A 544 41.53 9.80 6.36
CA ASN A 544 40.45 8.84 6.12
C ASN A 544 40.14 8.78 4.61
N LEU A 545 40.38 7.62 4.00
CA LEU A 545 40.16 7.38 2.58
C LEU A 545 38.97 6.44 2.38
N PHE A 546 38.19 6.67 1.31
CA PHE A 546 36.89 6.03 1.10
C PHE A 546 35.96 6.29 2.29
N SER A 547 35.94 7.55 2.74
CA SER A 547 35.48 7.90 4.08
C SER A 547 34.00 7.70 4.33
N TYR A 548 33.19 7.56 3.27
CA TYR A 548 31.74 7.52 3.36
C TYR A 548 31.24 8.73 4.16
N THR A 549 30.42 8.52 5.20
CA THR A 549 29.87 9.56 6.08
C THR A 549 30.84 10.07 7.14
N GLY A 550 32.13 9.71 7.07
CA GLY A 550 33.17 10.27 7.94
C GLY A 550 33.08 9.86 9.41
N SER A 551 32.35 8.80 9.76
CA SER A 551 32.19 8.36 11.15
C SER A 551 33.52 8.02 11.83
N ALA A 552 34.47 7.41 11.13
CA ALA A 552 35.83 7.20 11.63
C ALA A 552 36.58 8.52 11.90
N THR A 553 36.36 9.54 11.07
CA THR A 553 36.93 10.88 11.26
C THR A 553 36.40 11.55 12.52
N VAL A 554 35.11 11.39 12.82
CA VAL A 554 34.52 11.90 14.07
C VAL A 554 35.25 11.31 15.28
N HIS A 555 35.42 9.98 15.33
CA HIS A 555 36.14 9.33 16.42
C HIS A 555 37.59 9.81 16.53
N ALA A 556 38.30 9.93 15.40
CA ALA A 556 39.68 10.44 15.38
C ALA A 556 39.77 11.89 15.90
N GLY A 557 38.86 12.76 15.45
CA GLY A 557 38.77 14.15 15.90
C GLY A 557 38.49 14.26 17.39
N LEU A 558 37.49 13.54 17.91
CA LEU A 558 37.18 13.47 19.34
C LEU A 558 38.32 12.86 20.17
N GLY A 559 39.14 12.00 19.56
CA GLY A 559 40.38 11.48 20.13
C GLY A 559 41.50 12.51 20.29
N GLY A 560 41.29 13.74 19.81
CA GLY A 560 42.27 14.82 19.85
C GLY A 560 43.24 14.82 18.68
N ALA A 561 42.81 14.39 17.49
CA ALA A 561 43.58 14.56 16.26
C ALA A 561 43.99 16.03 16.08
N ARG A 562 45.25 16.27 15.72
CA ARG A 562 45.78 17.61 15.41
C ARG A 562 45.13 18.16 14.14
N SER A 563 44.95 17.29 13.15
CA SER A 563 44.23 17.60 11.91
C SER A 563 43.56 16.33 11.39
N THR A 564 42.48 16.48 10.64
CA THR A 564 41.83 15.36 9.96
C THR A 564 41.62 15.69 8.49
N THR A 565 41.98 14.77 7.60
CA THR A 565 41.73 14.87 6.16
C THR A 565 40.83 13.72 5.74
N THR A 566 39.66 14.03 5.21
CA THR A 566 38.59 13.07 4.89
C THR A 566 38.31 13.12 3.41
N VAL A 567 38.51 12.01 2.70
CA VAL A 567 38.45 11.95 1.24
C VAL A 567 37.42 10.92 0.79
N ASP A 568 36.51 11.36 -0.07
CA ASP A 568 35.54 10.50 -0.75
C ASP A 568 35.20 11.07 -2.13
N MET A 569 34.79 10.22 -3.05
CA MET A 569 34.38 10.65 -4.40
C MET A 569 32.96 11.23 -4.41
N SER A 570 32.13 10.84 -3.43
CA SER A 570 30.73 11.24 -3.29
C SER A 570 30.61 12.55 -2.54
N ARG A 571 30.20 13.61 -3.25
CA ARG A 571 29.85 14.90 -2.64
C ARG A 571 28.78 14.75 -1.55
N THR A 572 27.74 13.95 -1.81
CA THR A 572 26.65 13.70 -0.85
C THR A 572 27.16 13.11 0.47
N TYR A 573 28.12 12.18 0.41
CA TYR A 573 28.68 11.58 1.62
C TYR A 573 29.67 12.52 2.33
N LEU A 574 30.40 13.37 1.59
CA LEU A 574 31.21 14.41 2.21
C LEU A 574 30.38 15.49 2.89
N GLU A 575 29.27 15.95 2.28
CA GLU A 575 28.35 16.88 2.94
C GLU A 575 27.74 16.25 4.21
N TRP A 576 27.47 14.94 4.18
CA TRP A 576 27.06 14.21 5.38
C TRP A 576 28.21 14.10 6.41
N ALA A 577 29.43 13.80 5.98
CA ALA A 577 30.60 13.76 6.85
C ALA A 577 30.86 15.12 7.52
N GLU A 578 30.71 16.23 6.80
CA GLU A 578 30.80 17.57 7.34
C GLU A 578 29.75 17.80 8.45
N ARG A 579 28.50 17.38 8.21
CA ARG A 579 27.44 17.44 9.23
C ARG A 579 27.78 16.62 10.47
N ASN A 580 28.36 15.43 10.29
CA ASN A 580 28.81 14.58 11.40
C ASN A 580 29.96 15.23 12.18
N LEU A 581 30.94 15.82 11.51
CA LEU A 581 32.03 16.55 12.17
C LEU A 581 31.51 17.76 12.95
N ARG A 582 30.63 18.56 12.32
CA ARG A 582 30.00 19.73 12.93
C ARG A 582 29.19 19.38 14.18
N LEU A 583 28.49 18.24 14.16
CA LEU A 583 27.70 17.76 15.30
C LEU A 583 28.57 17.52 16.55
N ASN A 584 29.86 17.27 16.37
CA ASN A 584 30.83 17.02 17.43
C ASN A 584 31.79 18.20 17.67
N GLY A 585 31.49 19.38 17.12
CA GLY A 585 32.33 20.58 17.25
C GLY A 585 33.63 20.56 16.44
N LEU A 586 33.82 19.57 15.55
CA LEU A 586 35.02 19.42 14.73
C LEU A 586 34.90 20.28 13.47
N THR A 587 35.22 21.56 13.60
CA THR A 587 35.10 22.55 12.50
C THR A 587 36.38 23.36 12.31
N GLY A 588 36.44 24.12 11.21
CA GLY A 588 37.57 25.00 10.92
C GLY A 588 38.70 24.32 10.13
N ARG A 589 39.83 25.03 10.00
CA ARG A 589 40.91 24.68 9.05
C ARG A 589 41.59 23.34 9.30
N ALA A 590 41.52 22.82 10.54
CA ALA A 590 42.12 21.55 10.91
C ALA A 590 41.36 20.33 10.36
N HIS A 591 40.10 20.49 9.94
CA HIS A 591 39.24 19.40 9.47
C HIS A 591 38.89 19.60 7.99
N ARG A 592 39.62 18.92 7.11
CA ARG A 592 39.47 19.02 5.65
C ARG A 592 38.60 17.90 5.11
N LEU A 593 37.71 18.24 4.18
CA LEU A 593 36.95 17.31 3.35
C LEU A 593 37.36 17.51 1.90
N ILE A 594 37.75 16.44 1.21
CA ILE A 594 38.28 16.49 -0.16
C ILE A 594 37.44 15.58 -1.04
N GLN A 595 36.81 16.16 -2.06
CA GLN A 595 36.11 15.38 -3.07
C GLN A 595 37.08 14.90 -4.14
N ALA A 596 37.47 13.63 -4.11
CA ALA A 596 38.37 13.04 -5.09
C ALA A 596 38.17 11.53 -5.24
N ASP A 597 38.58 10.97 -6.38
CA ASP A 597 38.89 9.54 -6.46
C ASP A 597 40.08 9.28 -5.53
N CYS A 598 39.87 8.45 -4.51
CA CYS A 598 40.88 8.17 -3.49
C CYS A 598 42.16 7.57 -4.09
N LEU A 599 42.07 6.80 -5.18
CA LEU A 599 43.24 6.19 -5.81
C LEU A 599 44.06 7.23 -6.57
N ALA A 600 43.41 8.11 -7.33
CA ALA A 600 44.08 9.22 -8.01
C ALA A 600 44.69 10.20 -6.99
N TRP A 601 43.92 10.57 -5.97
CA TRP A 601 44.39 11.43 -4.88
C TRP A 601 45.61 10.84 -4.17
N LEU A 602 45.61 9.53 -3.89
CA LEU A 602 46.74 8.82 -3.29
C LEU A 602 48.01 8.90 -4.13
N ARG A 603 47.92 8.92 -5.47
CA ARG A 603 49.09 9.00 -6.36
C ARG A 603 49.70 10.41 -6.38
N GLU A 604 48.88 11.44 -6.24
CA GLU A 604 49.28 12.85 -6.35
C GLU A 604 49.63 13.49 -5.00
N ALA A 605 49.09 12.96 -3.90
CA ALA A 605 49.33 13.51 -2.56
C ALA A 605 50.81 13.45 -2.17
N ASN A 606 51.27 14.54 -1.55
CA ASN A 606 52.63 14.72 -1.03
C ASN A 606 52.64 15.03 0.48
N GLU A 607 51.47 15.17 1.09
CA GLU A 607 51.33 15.41 2.52
C GLU A 607 51.64 14.14 3.33
N GLN A 608 51.97 14.30 4.61
CA GLN A 608 52.23 13.18 5.51
C GLN A 608 51.24 13.14 6.67
N PHE A 609 50.92 11.92 7.10
CA PHE A 609 49.97 11.63 8.17
C PHE A 609 50.57 10.64 9.16
N ASP A 610 50.16 10.75 10.43
CA ASP A 610 50.61 9.82 11.47
C ASP A 610 49.68 8.62 11.62
N LEU A 611 48.39 8.80 11.31
CA LEU A 611 47.38 7.77 11.41
C LEU A 611 46.52 7.80 10.15
N ILE A 612 46.49 6.69 9.42
CA ILE A 612 45.70 6.56 8.20
C ILE A 612 44.66 5.46 8.39
N PHE A 613 43.39 5.77 8.17
CA PHE A 613 42.32 4.79 8.06
C PHE A 613 41.90 4.64 6.59
N ILE A 614 41.78 3.39 6.15
CA ILE A 614 41.34 3.07 4.80
C ILE A 614 40.52 1.78 4.81
N ASP A 615 39.25 1.92 4.42
CA ASP A 615 38.28 0.82 4.33
C ASP A 615 37.59 0.85 2.96
N PRO A 616 38.28 0.41 1.90
CA PRO A 616 37.76 0.53 0.55
C PRO A 616 36.69 -0.54 0.28
N PRO A 617 35.76 -0.28 -0.66
CA PRO A 617 34.82 -1.31 -1.10
C PRO A 617 35.56 -2.47 -1.75
N THR A 618 35.00 -3.70 -1.68
CA THR A 618 35.60 -4.89 -2.31
C THR A 618 35.88 -4.67 -3.81
N PHE A 619 34.97 -4.00 -4.50
CA PHE A 619 35.07 -3.65 -5.90
C PHE A 619 34.42 -2.29 -6.14
N SER A 620 35.00 -1.48 -7.03
CA SER A 620 34.40 -0.22 -7.48
C SER A 620 34.63 -0.04 -8.99
N ASN A 621 33.59 0.36 -9.72
CA ASN A 621 33.59 0.60 -11.17
C ASN A 621 32.91 1.93 -11.55
N SER A 622 33.01 2.94 -10.70
CA SER A 622 32.43 4.25 -10.94
C SER A 622 32.97 4.89 -12.23
N LYS A 623 32.08 5.55 -12.99
CA LYS A 623 32.44 6.32 -14.21
C LYS A 623 33.46 7.44 -13.95
N ARG A 624 33.63 7.84 -12.69
CA ARG A 624 34.57 8.89 -12.26
C ARG A 624 35.95 8.35 -11.90
N MET A 625 36.15 7.03 -11.94
CA MET A 625 37.47 6.42 -11.80
C MET A 625 38.02 6.08 -13.18
N GLU A 626 39.32 6.30 -13.38
CA GLU A 626 40.02 5.95 -14.63
C GLU A 626 40.15 4.43 -14.79
N ASP A 627 40.41 3.73 -13.68
CA ASP A 627 40.57 2.27 -13.62
C ASP A 627 39.59 1.63 -12.63
N ALA A 628 39.12 0.41 -12.92
CA ALA A 628 38.32 -0.37 -11.97
C ALA A 628 39.18 -0.87 -10.80
N PHE A 629 38.67 -0.78 -9.57
CA PHE A 629 39.36 -1.19 -8.34
C PHE A 629 38.89 -2.56 -7.85
N ASP A 630 39.82 -3.46 -7.52
CA ASP A 630 39.56 -4.69 -6.73
C ASP A 630 40.55 -4.77 -5.57
N VAL A 631 40.04 -4.79 -4.33
CA VAL A 631 40.89 -4.76 -3.13
C VAL A 631 41.89 -5.93 -3.07
N GLN A 632 41.56 -7.12 -3.57
CA GLN A 632 42.49 -8.25 -3.55
C GLN A 632 43.63 -8.05 -4.53
N ARG A 633 43.36 -7.50 -5.71
CA ARG A 633 44.37 -7.25 -6.75
C ARG A 633 45.22 -6.03 -6.41
N ASP A 634 44.59 -4.97 -5.91
CA ASP A 634 45.18 -3.63 -5.89
C ASP A 634 45.70 -3.19 -4.51
N HIS A 635 45.44 -3.94 -3.44
CA HIS A 635 45.87 -3.54 -2.09
C HIS A 635 47.37 -3.27 -1.99
N LEU A 636 48.24 -4.03 -2.67
CA LEU A 636 49.68 -3.81 -2.59
C LEU A 636 50.13 -2.48 -3.23
N ALA A 637 49.52 -2.10 -4.36
CA ALA A 637 49.77 -0.80 -4.99
C ALA A 637 49.31 0.35 -4.09
N LEU A 638 48.14 0.19 -3.47
CA LEU A 638 47.62 1.13 -2.48
C LEU A 638 48.53 1.25 -1.26
N MET A 639 49.12 0.15 -0.77
CA MET A 639 50.10 0.18 0.33
C MET A 639 51.40 0.90 -0.05
N LYS A 640 51.83 0.81 -1.32
CA LYS A 640 53.00 1.55 -1.83
C LYS A 640 52.78 3.07 -1.75
N ASP A 641 51.61 3.54 -2.16
CA ASP A 641 51.26 4.97 -2.07
C ASP A 641 51.07 5.41 -0.63
N LEU A 642 50.38 4.62 0.20
CA LEU A 642 50.19 4.91 1.61
C LEU A 642 51.52 4.99 2.38
N LYS A 643 52.50 4.14 2.04
CA LYS A 643 53.84 4.22 2.64
C LYS A 643 54.49 5.58 2.42
N ARG A 644 54.31 6.20 1.25
CA ARG A 644 54.87 7.54 0.94
C ARG A 644 54.25 8.62 1.83
N LEU A 645 52.96 8.49 2.12
CA LEU A 645 52.21 9.43 2.95
C LEU A 645 52.34 9.15 4.46
N LEU A 646 52.89 8.00 4.86
CA LEU A 646 53.00 7.63 6.27
C LEU A 646 54.24 8.28 6.91
N ARG A 647 54.02 9.12 7.92
CA ARG A 647 55.12 9.71 8.71
C ARG A 647 55.86 8.63 9.49
N ALA A 648 57.13 8.86 9.79
CA ALA A 648 57.92 7.97 10.65
C ALA A 648 57.21 7.72 12.00
N GLY A 649 57.06 6.44 12.37
CA GLY A 649 56.31 6.03 13.56
C GLY A 649 54.79 6.06 13.41
N GLY A 650 54.27 6.32 12.20
CA GLY A 650 52.85 6.27 11.89
C GLY A 650 52.30 4.86 11.71
N THR A 651 50.97 4.75 11.74
CA THR A 651 50.23 3.49 11.55
C THR A 651 49.13 3.65 10.51
N ILE A 652 48.96 2.64 9.66
CA ILE A 652 47.80 2.50 8.76
C ILE A 652 46.87 1.44 9.35
N MET A 653 45.61 1.80 9.59
CA MET A 653 44.54 0.85 9.87
C MET A 653 43.81 0.54 8.56
N PHE A 654 44.04 -0.66 8.02
CA PHE A 654 43.43 -1.13 6.78
C PHE A 654 42.38 -2.19 7.08
N SER A 655 41.18 -2.02 6.54
CA SER A 655 40.11 -3.02 6.62
C SER A 655 39.44 -3.24 5.28
N ASN A 656 38.72 -4.36 5.14
CA ASN A 656 37.77 -4.57 4.06
C ASN A 656 36.82 -5.73 4.42
N ASN A 657 35.77 -5.92 3.61
CA ASN A 657 34.77 -6.97 3.78
C ASN A 657 34.80 -8.06 2.69
N LYS A 658 35.88 -8.17 1.92
CA LYS A 658 36.00 -9.21 0.88
C LYS A 658 36.11 -10.58 1.54
N ARG A 659 35.13 -11.45 1.28
CA ARG A 659 35.19 -12.86 1.74
C ARG A 659 36.42 -13.55 1.15
N GLY A 660 37.21 -14.17 2.01
CA GLY A 660 38.43 -14.88 1.60
C GLY A 660 39.59 -13.97 1.19
N PHE A 661 39.59 -12.69 1.59
CA PHE A 661 40.73 -11.79 1.38
C PHE A 661 42.02 -12.40 1.92
N ARG A 662 43.10 -12.29 1.14
CA ARG A 662 44.45 -12.70 1.53
C ARG A 662 45.39 -11.51 1.42
N MET A 663 46.01 -11.13 2.54
CA MET A 663 47.03 -10.09 2.57
C MET A 663 48.32 -10.59 1.92
N ASP A 664 48.90 -9.82 1.00
CA ASP A 664 50.22 -10.10 0.42
C ASP A 664 51.34 -9.68 1.39
N LEU A 665 51.67 -10.57 2.34
CA LEU A 665 52.68 -10.32 3.36
C LEU A 665 54.10 -10.20 2.76
N ASP A 666 54.41 -10.96 1.72
CA ASP A 666 55.72 -10.91 1.05
C ASP A 666 55.88 -9.60 0.29
N GLY A 667 54.83 -9.14 -0.39
CA GLY A 667 54.77 -7.84 -1.02
C GLY A 667 54.94 -6.70 -0.01
N LEU A 668 54.27 -6.76 1.14
CA LEU A 668 54.42 -5.78 2.21
C LEU A 668 55.85 -5.74 2.77
N ALA A 669 56.46 -6.90 3.01
CA ALA A 669 57.84 -6.99 3.48
C ALA A 669 58.83 -6.38 2.48
N LYS A 670 58.63 -6.59 1.17
CA LYS A 670 59.41 -5.93 0.10
C LYS A 670 59.22 -4.42 0.10
N LEU A 671 58.04 -3.94 0.47
CA LEU A 671 57.78 -2.52 0.69
C LEU A 671 58.32 -2.04 2.05
N GLY A 672 59.00 -2.86 2.86
CA GLY A 672 59.48 -2.46 4.19
C GLY A 672 58.35 -2.13 5.17
N LEU A 673 57.22 -2.82 5.04
CA LEU A 673 56.07 -2.73 5.92
C LEU A 673 55.81 -4.09 6.59
N LYS A 674 55.26 -4.06 7.81
CA LYS A 674 54.71 -5.24 8.48
C LYS A 674 53.23 -5.02 8.78
N ALA A 675 52.46 -6.10 8.73
CA ALA A 675 51.03 -6.09 9.04
C ALA A 675 50.71 -6.99 10.23
N GLN A 676 49.97 -6.44 11.20
CA GLN A 676 49.39 -7.18 12.31
C GLN A 676 47.88 -7.31 12.11
N GLU A 677 47.38 -8.54 12.00
CA GLU A 677 45.94 -8.77 11.94
C GLU A 677 45.30 -8.47 13.31
N ILE A 678 44.26 -7.64 13.30
CA ILE A 678 43.47 -7.29 14.49
C ILE A 678 41.98 -7.62 14.32
N THR A 679 41.60 -8.37 13.27
CA THR A 679 40.22 -8.77 12.95
C THR A 679 39.42 -9.22 14.19
N GLN A 680 39.95 -10.16 14.98
CA GLN A 680 39.27 -10.67 16.18
C GLN A 680 39.12 -9.62 17.29
N LYS A 681 40.07 -8.68 17.41
CA LYS A 681 39.98 -7.59 18.40
C LYS A 681 38.92 -6.56 18.03
N THR A 682 38.63 -6.43 16.74
CA THR A 682 37.63 -5.49 16.21
C THR A 682 36.25 -6.10 16.00
N LEU A 683 36.05 -7.38 16.33
CA LEU A 683 34.77 -8.07 16.14
C LEU A 683 33.82 -7.79 17.31
N SER A 684 32.71 -7.12 17.02
CA SER A 684 31.69 -6.80 18.03
C SER A 684 30.78 -7.99 18.34
N GLN A 685 30.23 -8.04 19.56
CA GLN A 685 29.45 -9.18 20.05
C GLN A 685 28.16 -9.43 19.24
N ASP A 686 27.53 -8.37 18.76
CA ASP A 686 26.32 -8.37 17.93
C ASP A 686 26.56 -8.88 16.49
N PHE A 687 27.82 -8.99 16.06
CA PHE A 687 28.22 -9.58 14.78
C PHE A 687 29.03 -10.87 14.92
N ALA A 688 29.18 -11.40 16.14
CA ALA A 688 30.09 -12.52 16.43
C ALA A 688 29.78 -13.83 15.68
N ARG A 689 28.55 -14.00 15.17
CA ARG A 689 28.16 -15.15 14.34
C ARG A 689 28.76 -15.10 12.93
N ASN A 690 28.99 -13.90 12.40
CA ASN A 690 29.60 -13.70 11.09
C ASN A 690 31.08 -13.34 11.25
N ARG A 691 31.92 -14.36 11.43
CA ARG A 691 33.38 -14.18 11.62
C ARG A 691 34.11 -13.61 10.41
N GLN A 692 33.46 -13.53 9.25
CA GLN A 692 33.99 -12.94 8.01
C GLN A 692 33.24 -11.67 7.61
N ILE A 693 32.62 -10.97 8.58
CA ILE A 693 31.92 -9.70 8.34
C ILE A 693 32.88 -8.63 7.83
N HIS A 694 34.09 -8.56 8.42
CA HIS A 694 35.22 -7.74 7.96
C HIS A 694 36.55 -8.36 8.39
N ASN A 695 37.64 -7.94 7.75
CA ASN A 695 39.02 -8.15 8.22
C ASN A 695 39.68 -6.79 8.49
N CYS A 696 40.61 -6.73 9.45
CA CYS A 696 41.23 -5.48 9.88
C CYS A 696 42.69 -5.69 10.29
N TRP A 697 43.56 -4.76 9.88
CA TRP A 697 45.02 -4.85 9.98
C TRP A 697 45.62 -3.53 10.45
N LEU A 698 46.64 -3.61 11.31
CA LEU A 698 47.53 -2.49 11.61
C LEU A 698 48.84 -2.66 10.83
N ILE A 699 49.17 -1.70 9.98
CA ILE A 699 50.34 -1.73 9.12
C ILE A 699 51.30 -0.61 9.54
N THR A 700 52.57 -0.97 9.73
CA THR A 700 53.63 -0.07 10.22
C THR A 700 54.93 -0.34 9.46
N ALA A 701 55.91 0.55 9.59
CA ALA A 701 57.27 0.28 9.10
C ALA A 701 57.81 -1.02 9.73
N ALA A 702 58.43 -1.87 8.90
CA ALA A 702 58.97 -3.18 9.31
C ALA A 702 60.01 -3.05 10.43
#